data_AF-A0AAN8Q1I3-F1
#
_entry.id   AF-A0AAN8Q1I3-F1
#
_cell.length_a   1.000
_cell.length_b   1.000
_cell.length_c   1.000
_cell.angle_alpha   90.00
_cell.angle_beta   90.00
_cell.angle_gamma   90.00
#
_symmetry.space_group_name_H-M   'P 1'
#
loop_
_entity.id
_entity.type
_entity.pdbx_description
1 polymer ?
#
loop_
_entity_poly.entity_id
_entity_poly.type
_entity_poly.pdbx_seq_one_letter_code
_entity_poly.pdbx_strand_id
1 'polypeptide(L)'
;MNILGYEERLIYTTHPWLVSFYLDCPPNLVLSGVKLQCPTPTQRESFLYAAKRGDITWHAGPMNMQYEALDASMVEFSLQLSEDMDARIYQPRQHRTMSQRDVPGMTQALLPILARHGIEGITVGVNTVSSPPAVPKIFQWVYQNTSLIAMWHPGGYPLHPGSFPSIPIGLSRDNCVTFSEFEEAMCFSFRGDNQGPPQSVQEVLTSYEVVRGQFPGAYVQASTFEDFVGAAQRIKDKLPVVDKEIGDTWIQGISSDPNKVAQMRAFFRARTDCLESGKCSNIELPVYNASRVLVKLAEHTWGLNSVKDSVNWTNDLFAKQLENKSPNFENVISSWSEQRGFLDLALETLGNHPLAEDVRQQYEDLVPVKPDLSYYEKLSGRNVSCVAGLNFGFDEDGSIIQLQQLSGNNWASPTNPLGQIIYKTYNDTDFNDFHDQYVYTRFYWLQIGKWNLTANCPTCESKIWKTKLMNLYQAKAGTCDILLELSMLEERASTFYGAPTTIYIRYYSLKNSILESDVQWFGKMPTRLAESISYSFQPKLQPGKEWRVGKLGQFIDPLNVVTNGSQRLHAIDKSVTYKDMDGHGIEMVSMDVALTTIHQTVDDVSVLPVPLAPITNISGISFNMFNNVWDCNYIFWNPYKSSEANQKFRFAVLFS
;
A
#
# COMPACT_ATOMS: atom_id res chain seq x y z
N MET A 1 7.01 11.72 39.93
CA MET A 1 6.89 12.96 40.75
C MET A 1 5.73 12.80 41.71
N ASN A 2 5.78 13.41 42.89
CA ASN A 2 4.85 13.13 44.00
C ASN A 2 4.15 14.44 44.45
N ILE A 3 3.08 14.85 43.74
CA ILE A 3 2.41 16.14 43.98
C ILE A 3 1.12 16.00 44.81
N LEU A 4 0.56 14.78 44.95
CA LEU A 4 -0.62 14.49 45.78
C LEU A 4 -0.56 13.11 46.47
N GLY A 5 0.62 12.52 46.62
CA GLY A 5 0.80 11.14 47.10
C GLY A 5 0.79 10.07 46.00
N TYR A 6 0.62 10.47 44.73
CA TYR A 6 0.71 9.60 43.55
C TYR A 6 2.11 9.65 42.93
N GLU A 7 2.60 8.52 42.43
CA GLU A 7 3.87 8.45 41.68
C GLU A 7 3.61 8.53 40.17
N GLU A 8 3.73 9.73 39.62
CA GLU A 8 3.49 9.98 38.18
C GLU A 8 4.78 9.91 37.38
N ARG A 9 4.69 9.32 36.18
CA ARG A 9 5.82 9.06 35.30
C ARG A 9 5.42 9.25 33.84
N LEU A 10 6.36 9.69 33.00
CA LEU A 10 6.22 9.61 31.55
C LEU A 10 6.86 8.33 31.04
N ILE A 11 6.10 7.53 30.29
CA ILE A 11 6.62 6.45 29.46
C ILE A 11 6.38 6.87 28.01
N TYR A 12 7.46 7.08 27.26
CA TYR A 12 7.39 7.53 25.86
C TYR A 12 7.54 6.35 24.92
N THR A 13 6.47 6.00 24.19
CA THR A 13 6.50 4.96 23.15
C THR A 13 6.90 5.56 21.81
N THR A 14 7.88 4.95 21.13
CA THR A 14 8.35 5.38 19.81
C THR A 14 8.45 4.22 18.80
N HIS A 15 8.91 4.54 17.59
CA HIS A 15 9.02 3.63 16.45
C HIS A 15 10.39 2.94 16.41
N PRO A 16 10.46 1.59 16.39
CA PRO A 16 11.71 0.83 16.30
C PRO A 16 12.62 1.23 15.14
N TRP A 17 12.06 1.58 13.98
CA TRP A 17 12.88 2.02 12.84
C TRP A 17 13.65 3.30 13.15
N LEU A 18 12.98 4.27 13.80
CA LEU A 18 13.62 5.51 14.24
C LEU A 18 14.69 5.24 15.29
N VAL A 19 14.42 4.34 16.25
CA VAL A 19 15.40 3.93 17.27
C VAL A 19 16.61 3.26 16.63
N SER A 20 16.41 2.38 15.64
CA SER A 20 17.49 1.72 14.92
C SER A 20 18.40 2.72 14.22
N PHE A 21 17.82 3.70 13.51
CA PHE A 21 18.58 4.79 12.88
C PHE A 21 19.22 5.73 13.90
N TYR A 22 18.61 5.96 15.05
CA TYR A 22 19.22 6.78 16.10
C TYR A 22 20.47 6.10 16.67
N LEU A 23 20.38 4.80 17.01
CA LEU A 23 21.48 4.07 17.61
C LEU A 23 22.62 3.79 16.62
N ASP A 24 22.30 3.43 15.37
CA ASP A 24 23.30 3.17 14.31
C ASP A 24 23.13 4.14 13.15
N CYS A 25 23.26 5.42 13.49
CA CYS A 25 23.06 6.51 12.54
C CYS A 25 24.12 6.52 11.42
N PRO A 26 23.71 6.55 10.13
CA PRO A 26 24.62 6.70 9.01
C PRO A 26 25.19 8.14 8.97
N PRO A 27 26.50 8.34 9.25
CA PRO A 27 27.08 9.67 9.55
C PRO A 27 27.09 10.66 8.37
N ASN A 28 26.90 10.17 7.15
CA ASN A 28 26.93 10.95 5.92
C ASN A 28 25.62 10.87 5.14
N LEU A 29 24.54 10.41 5.77
CA LEU A 29 23.24 10.40 5.10
C LEU A 29 22.77 11.83 4.83
N VAL A 30 22.53 12.13 3.56
CA VAL A 30 21.95 13.38 3.09
C VAL A 30 20.75 13.04 2.22
N LEU A 31 19.58 13.56 2.58
CA LEU A 31 18.36 13.43 1.79
C LEU A 31 17.85 14.83 1.49
N SER A 32 17.56 15.12 0.21
CA SER A 32 17.11 16.44 -0.24
C SER A 32 17.99 17.61 0.22
N GLY A 33 19.31 17.41 0.29
CA GLY A 33 20.27 18.41 0.76
C GLY A 33 20.32 18.60 2.28
N VAL A 34 19.50 17.86 3.05
CA VAL A 34 19.49 17.87 4.50
C VAL A 34 20.36 16.74 5.03
N LYS A 35 21.46 17.09 5.70
CA LYS A 35 22.33 16.12 6.36
C LYS A 35 21.68 15.63 7.66
N LEU A 36 21.56 14.32 7.83
CA LEU A 36 21.08 13.71 9.07
C LEU A 36 22.03 14.04 10.22
N GLN A 37 21.46 14.52 11.33
CA GLN A 37 22.22 14.81 12.55
C GLN A 37 22.28 13.56 13.43
N CYS A 38 23.43 12.89 13.43
CA CYS A 38 23.63 11.70 14.26
C CYS A 38 23.86 12.05 15.74
N PRO A 39 23.37 11.22 16.68
CA PRO A 39 23.60 11.45 18.09
C PRO A 39 25.05 11.17 18.49
N THR A 40 25.52 11.95 19.46
CA THR A 40 26.83 11.74 20.11
C THR A 40 26.84 10.43 20.91
N PRO A 41 28.01 9.86 21.24
CA PRO A 41 28.09 8.67 22.10
C PRO A 41 27.34 8.84 23.43
N THR A 42 27.50 9.99 24.09
CA THR A 42 26.80 10.30 25.35
C THR A 42 25.28 10.36 25.20
N GLN A 43 24.78 10.91 24.09
CA GLN A 43 23.35 10.91 23.79
C GLN A 43 22.81 9.48 23.59
N ARG A 44 23.56 8.61 22.88
CA ARG A 44 23.19 7.20 22.70
C ARG A 44 23.16 6.44 24.02
N GLU A 45 24.18 6.62 24.87
CA GLU A 45 24.23 6.02 26.20
C GLU A 45 23.07 6.51 27.08
N SER A 46 22.76 7.80 27.03
CA SER A 46 21.64 8.39 27.78
C SER A 46 20.29 7.83 27.32
N PHE A 47 20.12 7.64 26.00
CA PHE A 47 18.94 6.99 25.42
C PHE A 47 18.82 5.54 25.91
N LEU A 48 19.89 4.74 25.82
CA LEU A 48 19.89 3.35 26.27
C LEU A 48 19.63 3.23 27.78
N TYR A 49 20.14 4.16 28.57
CA TYR A 49 19.86 4.24 30.00
C TYR A 49 18.39 4.54 30.30
N ALA A 50 17.78 5.50 29.57
CA ALA A 50 16.36 5.81 29.69
C ALA A 50 15.47 4.62 29.27
N ALA A 51 15.83 3.94 28.17
CA ALA A 51 15.15 2.74 27.71
C ALA A 51 15.21 1.60 28.74
N LYS A 52 16.40 1.31 29.30
CA LYS A 52 16.57 0.28 30.34
C LYS A 52 15.77 0.55 31.60
N ARG A 53 15.56 1.82 31.96
CA ARG A 53 14.71 2.20 33.09
C ARG A 53 13.22 2.07 32.76
N GLY A 54 12.84 2.01 31.49
CA GLY A 54 11.44 2.02 31.02
C GLY A 54 10.85 3.41 30.84
N ASP A 55 11.66 4.47 30.76
CA ASP A 55 11.15 5.83 30.46
C ASP A 55 10.85 6.00 28.97
N ILE A 56 11.57 5.24 28.12
CA ILE A 56 11.36 5.15 26.70
C ILE A 56 11.11 3.69 26.37
N THR A 57 10.08 3.44 25.58
CA THR A 57 9.77 2.12 25.02
C THR A 57 9.47 2.26 23.54
N TRP A 58 9.29 1.15 22.85
CA TRP A 58 8.87 1.09 21.46
C TRP A 58 7.88 -0.04 21.30
N HIS A 59 7.03 0.02 20.29
CA HIS A 59 6.10 -1.06 19.96
C HIS A 59 6.71 -2.05 18.94
N ALA A 60 5.96 -3.09 18.56
CA ALA A 60 6.50 -4.17 17.73
C ALA A 60 6.69 -3.80 16.24
N GLY A 61 5.78 -3.03 15.64
CA GLY A 61 5.88 -2.59 14.24
C GLY A 61 6.90 -1.47 14.03
N PRO A 62 7.48 -1.30 12.82
CA PRO A 62 8.58 -0.36 12.56
C PRO A 62 8.16 1.12 12.56
N MET A 63 6.99 1.43 12.01
CA MET A 63 6.36 2.76 11.84
C MET A 63 4.90 2.57 11.37
N ASN A 64 4.23 3.63 10.89
CA ASN A 64 2.90 3.52 10.28
C ASN A 64 3.01 2.99 8.84
N MET A 65 2.61 1.75 8.62
CA MET A 65 2.91 1.00 7.41
C MET A 65 1.67 0.74 6.55
N GLN A 66 1.87 0.67 5.25
CA GLN A 66 1.00 -0.05 4.33
C GLN A 66 1.59 -1.45 4.14
N TYR A 67 1.32 -2.35 5.09
CA TYR A 67 1.94 -3.68 5.12
C TYR A 67 1.75 -4.48 3.83
N GLU A 68 0.61 -4.32 3.13
CA GLU A 68 0.35 -5.00 1.87
C GLU A 68 1.25 -4.54 0.70
N ALA A 69 1.98 -3.43 0.86
CA ALA A 69 2.98 -2.98 -0.11
C ALA A 69 4.33 -3.72 0.03
N LEU A 70 4.53 -4.46 1.13
CA LEU A 70 5.71 -5.30 1.37
C LEU A 70 5.49 -6.74 0.90
N ASP A 71 6.58 -7.47 0.64
CA ASP A 71 6.54 -8.93 0.61
C ASP A 71 6.68 -9.52 2.04
N ALA A 72 6.38 -10.80 2.22
CA ALA A 72 6.43 -11.45 3.53
C ALA A 72 7.82 -11.33 4.19
N SER A 73 8.89 -11.49 3.39
CA SER A 73 10.29 -11.41 3.84
C SER A 73 10.65 -10.03 4.41
N MET A 74 10.15 -8.96 3.79
CA MET A 74 10.34 -7.60 4.28
C MET A 74 9.49 -7.29 5.50
N VAL A 75 8.28 -7.86 5.63
CA VAL A 75 7.49 -7.75 6.87
C VAL A 75 8.24 -8.39 8.03
N GLU A 76 8.73 -9.62 7.88
CA GLU A 76 9.51 -10.34 8.90
C GLU A 76 10.73 -9.50 9.34
N PHE A 77 11.50 -8.99 8.38
CA PHE A 77 12.63 -8.10 8.68
C PHE A 77 12.19 -6.82 9.41
N SER A 78 11.06 -6.23 9.03
CA SER A 78 10.59 -4.99 9.65
C SER A 78 10.23 -5.17 11.14
N LEU A 79 9.75 -6.36 11.52
CA LEU A 79 9.43 -6.73 12.90
C LEU A 79 10.68 -7.12 13.70
N GLN A 80 11.69 -7.71 13.03
CA GLN A 80 13.01 -8.02 13.61
C GLN A 80 13.68 -6.76 14.18
N LEU A 81 13.53 -5.60 13.54
CA LEU A 81 14.10 -4.34 14.04
C LEU A 81 13.77 -4.08 15.51
N SER A 82 12.54 -4.41 15.92
CA SER A 82 12.04 -4.20 17.28
C SER A 82 12.66 -5.21 18.28
N GLU A 83 12.92 -6.44 17.85
CA GLU A 83 13.62 -7.46 18.65
C GLU A 83 15.10 -7.12 18.83
N ASP A 84 15.73 -6.59 17.78
CA ASP A 84 17.12 -6.17 17.84
C ASP A 84 17.32 -5.03 18.85
N MET A 85 16.31 -4.16 19.01
CA MET A 85 16.34 -3.13 20.04
C MET A 85 16.16 -3.72 21.44
N ASP A 86 15.27 -4.70 21.61
CA ASP A 86 15.08 -5.42 22.87
C ASP A 86 16.38 -6.12 23.31
N ALA A 87 17.09 -6.73 22.36
CA ALA A 87 18.38 -7.37 22.59
C ALA A 87 19.47 -6.37 23.05
N ARG A 88 19.50 -5.15 22.50
CA ARG A 88 20.48 -4.10 22.90
C ARG A 88 20.35 -3.65 24.34
N ILE A 89 19.15 -3.69 24.89
CA ILE A 89 18.89 -3.34 26.29
C ILE A 89 18.85 -4.56 27.22
N TYR A 90 19.02 -5.77 26.67
CA TYR A 90 18.91 -7.05 27.38
C TYR A 90 17.56 -7.23 28.10
N GLN A 91 16.48 -6.76 27.47
CA GLN A 91 15.12 -6.82 28.01
C GLN A 91 14.14 -7.30 26.93
N PRO A 92 13.96 -8.63 26.76
CA PRO A 92 12.93 -9.14 25.87
C PRO A 92 11.55 -8.73 26.37
N ARG A 93 10.75 -8.06 25.53
CA ARG A 93 9.37 -7.70 25.87
C ARG A 93 8.46 -8.93 25.77
N GLN A 94 7.62 -9.10 26.79
CA GLN A 94 6.50 -10.05 26.77
C GLN A 94 5.26 -9.37 26.16
N HIS A 95 4.31 -10.16 25.65
CA HIS A 95 3.04 -9.64 25.11
C HIS A 95 3.22 -8.53 24.07
N ARG A 96 4.22 -8.71 23.17
CA ARG A 96 4.61 -7.67 22.21
C ARG A 96 3.38 -7.17 21.46
N THR A 97 3.27 -5.86 21.33
CA THR A 97 2.09 -5.23 20.73
C THR A 97 2.51 -4.34 19.58
N MET A 98 1.88 -4.52 18.43
CA MET A 98 2.08 -3.65 17.28
C MET A 98 1.13 -2.46 17.35
N SER A 99 1.63 -1.26 17.07
CA SER A 99 0.80 -0.05 16.95
C SER A 99 0.88 0.49 15.53
N GLN A 100 -0.28 0.90 14.99
CA GLN A 100 -0.40 1.60 13.72
C GLN A 100 -1.38 2.77 13.83
N ARG A 101 -1.06 3.89 13.21
CA ARG A 101 -1.88 5.10 13.22
C ARG A 101 -2.08 5.57 11.78
N ASP A 102 -3.16 6.31 11.57
CA ASP A 102 -3.58 6.90 10.30
C ASP A 102 -4.15 5.90 9.28
N VAL A 103 -3.40 4.84 8.98
CA VAL A 103 -3.81 3.80 8.03
C VAL A 103 -5.04 3.04 8.57
N PRO A 104 -6.20 3.06 7.87
CA PRO A 104 -7.48 2.56 8.41
C PRO A 104 -7.54 1.07 8.71
N GLY A 105 -6.74 0.29 7.98
CA GLY A 105 -6.83 -1.16 7.92
C GLY A 105 -5.49 -1.84 7.71
N MET A 106 -5.50 -3.16 7.79
CA MET A 106 -4.41 -4.04 7.36
C MET A 106 -4.98 -5.41 7.02
N THR A 107 -4.23 -6.21 6.28
CA THR A 107 -4.65 -7.57 5.93
C THR A 107 -4.54 -8.55 7.11
N GLN A 108 -5.48 -9.48 7.21
CA GLN A 108 -5.43 -10.59 8.17
C GLN A 108 -4.29 -11.58 7.85
N ALA A 109 -3.75 -11.56 6.63
CA ALA A 109 -2.56 -12.33 6.24
C ALA A 109 -1.32 -11.98 7.11
N LEU A 110 -1.35 -10.84 7.78
CA LEU A 110 -0.30 -10.40 8.69
C LEU A 110 -0.27 -11.19 10.01
N LEU A 111 -1.41 -11.73 10.47
CA LEU A 111 -1.54 -12.38 11.79
C LEU A 111 -0.54 -13.52 12.02
N PRO A 112 -0.37 -14.49 11.09
CA PRO A 112 0.60 -15.57 11.29
C PRO A 112 2.05 -15.08 11.37
N ILE A 113 2.40 -14.01 10.64
CA ILE A 113 3.74 -13.40 10.71
C ILE A 113 3.93 -12.75 12.09
N LEU A 114 2.98 -11.92 12.53
CA LEU A 114 3.05 -11.27 13.84
C LEU A 114 3.18 -12.28 14.99
N ALA A 115 2.39 -13.36 14.95
CA ALA A 115 2.43 -14.40 15.98
C ALA A 115 3.78 -15.13 16.05
N ARG A 116 4.45 -15.37 14.92
CA ARG A 116 5.82 -15.94 14.91
C ARG A 116 6.84 -15.04 15.60
N HIS A 117 6.63 -13.73 15.53
CA HIS A 117 7.41 -12.73 16.25
C HIS A 117 6.92 -12.54 17.71
N GLY A 118 6.05 -13.40 18.25
CA GLY A 118 5.56 -13.28 19.63
C GLY A 118 4.71 -12.04 19.88
N ILE A 119 4.14 -11.46 18.82
CA ILE A 119 3.21 -10.35 18.93
C ILE A 119 1.84 -10.92 19.24
N GLU A 120 1.23 -10.43 20.31
CA GLU A 120 -0.04 -10.91 20.83
C GLU A 120 -1.15 -9.86 20.73
N GLY A 121 -0.76 -8.60 20.46
CA GLY A 121 -1.66 -7.46 20.41
C GLY A 121 -1.45 -6.57 19.19
N ILE A 122 -2.55 -5.97 18.71
CA ILE A 122 -2.53 -4.91 17.69
C ILE A 122 -3.38 -3.74 18.18
N THR A 123 -2.87 -2.52 18.08
CA THR A 123 -3.65 -1.30 18.26
C THR A 123 -3.61 -0.45 17.00
N VAL A 124 -4.79 -0.07 16.50
CA VAL A 124 -4.94 0.83 15.35
C VAL A 124 -5.75 2.05 15.73
N GLY A 125 -5.34 3.22 15.24
CA GLY A 125 -6.20 4.39 15.21
C GLY A 125 -6.34 4.89 13.79
N VAL A 126 -7.58 5.01 13.36
CA VAL A 126 -7.96 5.29 11.97
C VAL A 126 -7.91 6.79 11.73
N ASN A 127 -7.31 7.25 10.62
CA ASN A 127 -7.33 8.66 10.25
C ASN A 127 -8.77 9.24 10.30
N THR A 128 -8.91 10.48 10.79
CA THR A 128 -10.20 11.14 11.03
C THR A 128 -11.06 11.35 9.78
N VAL A 129 -10.47 11.25 8.59
CA VAL A 129 -11.19 11.35 7.32
C VAL A 129 -11.74 10.00 6.86
N SER A 130 -11.13 8.88 7.26
CA SER A 130 -11.49 7.56 6.76
C SER A 130 -12.65 6.94 7.53
N SER A 131 -13.59 6.34 6.82
CA SER A 131 -14.59 5.46 7.44
C SER A 131 -13.86 4.31 8.15
N PRO A 132 -14.03 4.17 9.47
CA PRO A 132 -13.36 3.13 10.21
C PRO A 132 -14.01 1.77 9.93
N PRO A 133 -13.22 0.68 9.87
CA PRO A 133 -13.75 -0.67 9.82
C PRO A 133 -14.78 -0.92 10.92
N ALA A 134 -15.88 -1.60 10.58
CA ALA A 134 -16.98 -1.88 11.51
C ALA A 134 -16.63 -3.05 12.44
N VAL A 135 -15.68 -2.83 13.35
CA VAL A 135 -15.20 -3.82 14.33
C VAL A 135 -15.43 -3.33 15.77
N PRO A 136 -15.49 -4.23 16.76
CA PRO A 136 -15.54 -3.83 18.16
C PRO A 136 -14.30 -3.04 18.59
N LYS A 137 -14.41 -2.28 19.69
CA LYS A 137 -13.28 -1.50 20.22
C LYS A 137 -12.09 -2.36 20.63
N ILE A 138 -12.38 -3.54 21.19
CA ILE A 138 -11.40 -4.59 21.51
C ILE A 138 -12.03 -5.95 21.16
N PHE A 139 -11.27 -6.82 20.49
CA PHE A 139 -11.74 -8.10 19.96
C PHE A 139 -10.59 -9.09 19.77
N GLN A 140 -10.91 -10.36 19.57
CA GLN A 140 -9.99 -11.35 19.02
C GLN A 140 -10.05 -11.29 17.50
N TRP A 141 -8.94 -10.95 16.86
CA TRP A 141 -8.81 -11.06 15.42
C TRP A 141 -8.21 -12.41 15.07
N VAL A 142 -8.96 -13.22 14.33
CA VAL A 142 -8.64 -14.60 14.03
C VAL A 142 -8.40 -14.77 12.53
N TYR A 143 -7.32 -15.46 12.19
CA TYR A 143 -7.08 -15.93 10.84
C TYR A 143 -6.37 -17.28 10.90
N GLN A 144 -6.97 -18.29 10.23
CA GLN A 144 -6.54 -19.68 10.33
C GLN A 144 -6.44 -20.13 11.81
N ASN A 145 -5.29 -20.63 12.25
CA ASN A 145 -5.05 -21.07 13.63
C ASN A 145 -4.43 -19.98 14.51
N THR A 146 -4.42 -18.72 14.07
CA THR A 146 -3.81 -17.60 14.80
C THR A 146 -4.88 -16.65 15.33
N SER A 147 -4.75 -16.22 16.59
CA SER A 147 -5.65 -15.26 17.24
C SER A 147 -4.86 -14.22 18.03
N LEU A 148 -5.07 -12.94 17.74
CA LEU A 148 -4.44 -11.80 18.41
C LEU A 148 -5.50 -10.90 19.06
N ILE A 149 -5.15 -10.20 20.14
CA ILE A 149 -6.02 -9.17 20.72
C ILE A 149 -5.88 -7.89 19.88
N ALA A 150 -6.94 -7.48 19.21
CA ALA A 150 -6.97 -6.28 18.39
C ALA A 150 -7.78 -5.17 19.06
N MET A 151 -7.31 -3.94 18.91
CA MET A 151 -7.95 -2.74 19.42
C MET A 151 -8.04 -1.71 18.30
N TRP A 152 -9.25 -1.34 17.89
CA TRP A 152 -9.47 -0.38 16.80
C TRP A 152 -10.12 0.89 17.35
N HIS A 153 -9.48 2.03 17.09
CA HIS A 153 -10.00 3.33 17.46
C HIS A 153 -10.60 4.03 16.23
N PRO A 154 -11.94 4.21 16.18
CA PRO A 154 -12.60 4.86 15.06
C PRO A 154 -12.45 6.38 15.11
N GLY A 155 -12.30 7.03 13.96
CA GLY A 155 -12.42 8.49 13.87
C GLY A 155 -11.25 9.27 14.45
N GLY A 156 -10.06 8.68 14.47
CA GLY A 156 -8.82 9.31 14.88
C GLY A 156 -7.86 8.31 15.54
N TYR A 157 -6.85 8.86 16.18
CA TYR A 157 -6.03 8.16 17.15
C TYR A 157 -5.87 9.12 18.32
N PRO A 158 -6.54 8.89 19.46
CA PRO A 158 -7.02 9.95 20.34
C PRO A 158 -6.04 11.12 20.48
N LEU A 159 -6.30 12.17 19.70
CA LEU A 159 -5.36 13.25 19.47
C LEU A 159 -5.52 14.30 20.56
N HIS A 160 -4.39 14.75 21.09
CA HIS A 160 -4.28 15.84 22.06
C HIS A 160 -5.00 15.56 23.38
N PRO A 161 -4.24 15.38 24.47
CA PRO A 161 -4.80 15.43 25.80
C PRO A 161 -5.59 16.72 26.02
N GLY A 162 -6.75 16.56 26.64
CA GLY A 162 -7.54 17.67 27.14
C GLY A 162 -6.76 18.56 28.12
N SER A 163 -7.18 19.81 28.26
CA SER A 163 -6.56 20.74 29.21
C SER A 163 -7.09 20.56 30.64
N PHE A 164 -8.29 19.98 30.81
CA PHE A 164 -8.94 19.79 32.10
C PHE A 164 -9.87 18.55 32.06
N PRO A 165 -10.22 17.96 33.22
CA PRO A 165 -11.19 16.86 33.29
C PRO A 165 -12.52 17.11 32.57
N SER A 166 -13.00 18.36 32.55
CA SER A 166 -14.23 18.78 31.87
C SER A 166 -14.05 18.97 30.36
N ILE A 167 -12.82 18.99 29.86
CA ILE A 167 -12.47 19.13 28.44
C ILE A 167 -11.43 18.05 28.11
N PRO A 168 -11.80 16.76 28.11
CA PRO A 168 -10.84 15.65 28.09
C PRO A 168 -10.25 15.33 26.70
N ILE A 169 -10.95 15.69 25.62
CA ILE A 169 -10.56 15.48 24.21
C ILE A 169 -10.06 14.03 23.97
N GLY A 170 -8.80 13.82 23.58
CA GLY A 170 -8.24 12.50 23.29
C GLY A 170 -8.23 11.57 24.51
N LEU A 171 -8.26 12.12 25.73
CA LEU A 171 -8.31 11.34 26.97
C LEU A 171 -9.73 11.15 27.51
N SER A 172 -10.77 11.41 26.70
CA SER A 172 -12.13 11.10 27.11
C SER A 172 -12.30 9.60 27.34
N ARG A 173 -13.18 9.22 28.28
CA ARG A 173 -13.49 7.81 28.56
C ARG A 173 -13.94 7.05 27.31
N ASP A 174 -14.68 7.71 26.42
CA ASP A 174 -15.15 7.12 25.16
C ASP A 174 -14.00 6.80 24.21
N ASN A 175 -12.89 7.55 24.29
CA ASN A 175 -11.70 7.36 23.47
C ASN A 175 -10.74 6.29 24.02
N CYS A 176 -10.86 5.91 25.29
CA CYS A 176 -10.08 4.83 25.88
C CYS A 176 -10.60 3.45 25.47
N VAL A 177 -9.70 2.47 25.40
CA VAL A 177 -10.03 1.05 25.25
C VAL A 177 -10.62 0.56 26.57
N THR A 178 -11.88 0.12 26.51
CA THR A 178 -12.65 -0.38 27.65
C THR A 178 -13.46 -1.59 27.22
N PHE A 179 -13.73 -2.49 28.16
CA PHE A 179 -14.59 -3.66 27.96
C PHE A 179 -15.37 -3.93 29.25
N SER A 180 -16.66 -4.26 29.16
CA SER A 180 -17.54 -4.35 30.33
C SER A 180 -17.15 -5.46 31.31
N GLU A 181 -16.49 -6.53 30.83
CA GLU A 181 -15.98 -7.62 31.66
C GLU A 181 -14.49 -7.49 31.97
N PHE A 182 -13.94 -6.28 31.87
CA PHE A 182 -12.55 -5.98 32.18
C PHE A 182 -12.44 -4.75 33.07
N GLU A 183 -11.71 -4.90 34.17
CA GLU A 183 -11.55 -3.83 35.16
C GLU A 183 -10.48 -2.80 34.77
N GLU A 184 -9.74 -3.05 33.69
CA GLU A 184 -8.69 -2.16 33.20
C GLU A 184 -9.14 -1.38 31.95
N ALA A 185 -8.63 -0.15 31.83
CA ALA A 185 -8.84 0.71 30.68
C ALA A 185 -7.49 1.25 30.18
N MET A 186 -7.33 1.32 28.86
CA MET A 186 -6.15 1.94 28.24
C MET A 186 -6.53 3.25 27.56
N CYS A 187 -5.96 4.35 28.03
CA CYS A 187 -6.13 5.68 27.45
C CYS A 187 -4.85 6.11 26.74
N PHE A 188 -4.99 6.79 25.61
CA PHE A 188 -3.85 7.24 24.81
C PHE A 188 -3.58 8.73 25.05
N SER A 189 -2.38 9.06 25.51
CA SER A 189 -1.92 10.45 25.61
C SER A 189 -1.04 10.81 24.41
N PHE A 190 -1.63 10.78 23.21
CA PHE A 190 -0.92 11.11 21.97
C PHE A 190 -0.95 12.61 21.67
N ARG A 191 0.19 13.13 21.21
CA ARG A 191 0.27 14.43 20.56
C ARG A 191 -0.02 14.29 19.06
N GLY A 192 -0.21 15.41 18.38
CA GLY A 192 -0.49 15.44 16.94
C GLY A 192 0.72 15.03 16.09
N ASP A 193 0.47 14.92 14.78
CA ASP A 193 1.50 14.58 13.80
C ASP A 193 2.75 15.44 13.95
N ASN A 194 3.90 14.77 13.99
CA ASN A 194 5.23 15.39 14.06
C ASN A 194 5.45 16.31 15.28
N GLN A 195 4.64 16.21 16.34
CA GLN A 195 4.77 17.09 17.51
C GLN A 195 5.79 16.63 18.56
N GLY A 196 6.21 15.36 18.51
CA GLY A 196 7.18 14.78 19.46
C GLY A 196 6.59 14.49 20.85
N PRO A 197 7.43 14.28 21.88
CA PRO A 197 6.99 14.01 23.26
C PRO A 197 6.35 15.25 23.92
N PRO A 198 5.73 15.11 25.10
CA PRO A 198 5.29 16.25 25.91
C PRO A 198 6.41 17.27 26.15
N GLN A 199 6.08 18.56 26.12
CA GLN A 199 7.04 19.66 26.22
C GLN A 199 7.31 20.10 27.67
N SER A 200 6.50 19.63 28.63
CA SER A 200 6.67 19.98 30.03
C SER A 200 6.17 18.89 30.97
N VAL A 201 6.67 18.91 32.20
CA VAL A 201 6.12 18.12 33.31
C VAL A 201 4.63 18.40 33.51
N GLN A 202 4.22 19.66 33.42
CA GLN A 202 2.84 20.06 33.62
C GLN A 202 1.89 19.39 32.62
N GLU A 203 2.28 19.24 31.36
CA GLU A 203 1.49 18.55 30.34
C GLU A 203 1.25 17.07 30.72
N VAL A 204 2.27 16.41 31.27
CA VAL A 204 2.15 15.03 31.77
C VAL A 204 1.18 14.98 32.95
N LEU A 205 1.37 15.84 33.95
CA LEU A 205 0.51 15.90 35.14
C LEU A 205 -0.96 16.19 34.79
N THR A 206 -1.19 17.11 33.84
CA THR A 206 -2.53 17.42 33.34
C THR A 206 -3.19 16.19 32.72
N SER A 207 -2.45 15.37 31.97
CA SER A 207 -2.99 14.13 31.41
C SER A 207 -3.49 13.17 32.49
N TYR A 208 -2.76 13.03 33.59
CA TYR A 208 -3.19 12.22 34.74
C TYR A 208 -4.47 12.75 35.36
N GLU A 209 -4.56 14.06 35.62
CA GLU A 209 -5.76 14.68 36.20
C GLU A 209 -6.98 14.51 35.31
N VAL A 210 -6.82 14.67 33.99
CA VAL A 210 -7.89 14.42 33.02
C VAL A 210 -8.40 12.99 33.16
N VAL A 211 -7.52 11.98 33.12
CA VAL A 211 -7.92 10.57 33.22
C VAL A 211 -8.59 10.27 34.57
N ARG A 212 -8.06 10.78 35.70
CA ARG A 212 -8.68 10.63 37.02
C ARG A 212 -10.10 11.17 37.06
N GLY A 213 -10.34 12.32 36.41
CA GLY A 213 -11.67 12.89 36.31
C GLY A 213 -12.61 12.12 35.38
N GLN A 214 -12.08 11.48 34.33
CA GLN A 214 -12.85 10.63 33.40
C GLN A 214 -13.17 9.24 33.98
N PHE A 215 -12.37 8.77 34.94
CA PHE A 215 -12.54 7.51 35.66
C PHE A 215 -12.48 7.70 37.19
N PRO A 216 -13.51 8.31 37.81
CA PRO A 216 -13.53 8.52 39.25
C PRO A 216 -13.41 7.20 40.02
N GLY A 217 -12.47 7.16 40.97
CA GLY A 217 -12.20 5.97 41.79
C GLY A 217 -11.25 4.94 41.17
N ALA A 218 -10.82 5.13 39.91
CA ALA A 218 -9.81 4.27 39.30
C ALA A 218 -8.39 4.61 39.79
N TYR A 219 -7.53 3.60 39.84
CA TYR A 219 -6.09 3.80 40.01
C TYR A 219 -5.47 4.14 38.64
N VAL A 220 -4.88 5.33 38.53
CA VAL A 220 -4.28 5.83 37.28
C VAL A 220 -2.76 5.76 37.36
N GLN A 221 -2.15 5.05 36.42
CA GLN A 221 -0.69 4.91 36.27
C GLN A 221 -0.27 5.06 34.81
N ALA A 222 1.02 5.34 34.58
CA ALA A 222 1.59 5.18 33.25
C ALA A 222 1.80 3.68 32.97
N SER A 223 1.61 3.27 31.72
CA SER A 223 1.70 1.87 31.31
C SER A 223 2.23 1.76 29.88
N THR A 224 2.42 0.53 29.40
CA THR A 224 2.78 0.19 28.02
C THR A 224 1.63 -0.53 27.31
N PHE A 225 1.73 -0.70 25.99
CA PHE A 225 0.79 -1.55 25.25
C PHE A 225 0.92 -3.00 25.68
N GLU A 226 2.16 -3.46 25.86
CA GLU A 226 2.50 -4.80 26.31
C GLU A 226 1.87 -5.13 27.67
N ASP A 227 1.94 -4.23 28.64
CA ASP A 227 1.34 -4.44 29.97
C ASP A 227 -0.19 -4.57 29.87
N PHE A 228 -0.84 -3.72 29.08
CA PHE A 228 -2.29 -3.79 28.88
C PHE A 228 -2.71 -5.07 28.16
N VAL A 229 -1.99 -5.47 27.11
CA VAL A 229 -2.27 -6.71 26.38
C VAL A 229 -2.03 -7.93 27.26
N GLY A 230 -0.95 -7.94 28.05
CA GLY A 230 -0.68 -8.98 29.04
C GLY A 230 -1.82 -9.12 30.05
N ALA A 231 -2.38 -8.00 30.50
CA ALA A 231 -3.56 -8.03 31.36
C ALA A 231 -4.82 -8.52 30.63
N ALA A 232 -5.03 -8.08 29.39
CA ALA A 232 -6.16 -8.46 28.55
C ALA A 232 -6.14 -9.96 28.16
N GLN A 233 -5.00 -10.66 28.25
CA GLN A 233 -4.97 -12.11 28.05
C GLN A 233 -5.95 -12.85 28.98
N ARG A 234 -6.19 -12.34 30.20
CA ARG A 234 -7.13 -12.95 31.17
C ARG A 234 -8.58 -12.96 30.71
N ILE A 235 -8.93 -12.10 29.76
CA ILE A 235 -10.29 -11.96 29.21
C ILE A 235 -10.34 -12.31 27.72
N LYS A 236 -9.25 -12.80 27.11
CA LYS A 236 -9.17 -13.03 25.67
C LYS A 236 -10.36 -13.83 25.17
N ASP A 237 -10.67 -14.95 25.80
CA ASP A 237 -11.78 -15.86 25.42
C ASP A 237 -13.18 -15.24 25.54
N LYS A 238 -13.32 -14.09 26.22
CA LYS A 238 -14.58 -13.35 26.35
C LYS A 238 -14.73 -12.24 25.32
N LEU A 239 -13.64 -11.84 24.66
CA LEU A 239 -13.67 -10.80 23.66
C LEU A 239 -14.46 -11.27 22.43
N PRO A 240 -15.20 -10.37 21.76
CA PRO A 240 -15.83 -10.67 20.48
C PRO A 240 -14.81 -11.21 19.47
N VAL A 241 -15.21 -12.12 18.59
CA VAL A 241 -14.35 -12.68 17.54
C VAL A 241 -14.64 -11.98 16.22
N VAL A 242 -13.58 -11.59 15.51
CA VAL A 242 -13.61 -11.14 14.12
C VAL A 242 -12.70 -12.07 13.34
N ASP A 243 -13.24 -12.75 12.32
CA ASP A 243 -12.57 -13.73 11.46
C ASP A 243 -12.57 -13.32 9.99
N LYS A 244 -12.60 -12.00 9.77
CA LYS A 244 -12.73 -11.37 8.46
C LYS A 244 -11.53 -10.51 8.14
N GLU A 245 -11.29 -10.32 6.86
CA GLU A 245 -10.34 -9.34 6.35
C GLU A 245 -10.80 -7.94 6.77
N ILE A 246 -9.86 -7.13 7.27
CA ILE A 246 -10.09 -5.70 7.45
C ILE A 246 -9.66 -4.97 6.18
N GLY A 247 -8.41 -5.18 5.73
CA GLY A 247 -7.87 -4.60 4.50
C GLY A 247 -7.66 -3.10 4.59
N ASP A 248 -6.61 -2.58 3.98
CA ASP A 248 -6.31 -1.14 3.99
C ASP A 248 -7.08 -0.40 2.88
N THR A 249 -8.00 0.49 3.22
CA THR A 249 -8.72 1.32 2.25
C THR A 249 -7.88 2.48 1.69
N TRP A 250 -6.73 2.79 2.29
CA TRP A 250 -5.75 3.74 1.76
C TRP A 250 -4.75 3.09 0.79
N ILE A 251 -4.78 1.76 0.62
CA ILE A 251 -3.84 1.03 -0.21
C ILE A 251 -3.82 1.49 -1.67
N GLN A 252 -4.92 2.12 -2.12
CA GLN A 252 -5.06 2.71 -3.45
C GLN A 252 -3.93 3.69 -3.83
N GLY A 253 -3.37 4.38 -2.83
CA GLY A 253 -2.38 5.42 -3.04
C GLY A 253 -1.02 4.91 -3.52
N ILE A 254 -0.70 3.63 -3.31
CA ILE A 254 0.61 3.08 -3.68
C ILE A 254 0.83 3.13 -5.20
N SER A 255 -0.21 3.00 -6.01
CA SER A 255 -0.11 3.09 -7.47
C SER A 255 -0.02 4.52 -8.02
N SER A 256 0.07 5.53 -7.14
CA SER A 256 0.36 6.91 -7.56
C SER A 256 1.80 7.11 -8.04
N ASP A 257 2.71 6.24 -7.59
CA ASP A 257 4.10 6.22 -8.03
C ASP A 257 4.48 4.83 -8.58
N PRO A 258 4.11 4.55 -9.85
CA PRO A 258 4.34 3.23 -10.44
C PRO A 258 5.81 2.86 -10.56
N ASN A 259 6.69 3.84 -10.76
CA ASN A 259 8.13 3.59 -10.81
C ASN A 259 8.66 3.17 -9.44
N LYS A 260 8.27 3.88 -8.37
CA LYS A 260 8.64 3.51 -7.00
C LYS A 260 8.14 2.10 -6.66
N VAL A 261 6.89 1.77 -6.97
CA VAL A 261 6.33 0.43 -6.72
C VAL A 261 7.09 -0.65 -7.49
N ALA A 262 7.29 -0.48 -8.79
CA ALA A 262 7.95 -1.48 -9.63
C ALA A 262 9.40 -1.73 -9.18
N GLN A 263 10.16 -0.67 -8.89
CA GLN A 263 11.52 -0.77 -8.38
C GLN A 263 11.57 -1.37 -6.97
N MET A 264 10.67 -0.96 -6.07
CA MET A 264 10.56 -1.53 -4.73
C MET A 264 10.32 -3.05 -4.79
N ARG A 265 9.37 -3.49 -5.62
CA ARG A 265 9.06 -4.92 -5.80
C ARG A 265 10.21 -5.68 -6.46
N ALA A 266 10.90 -5.07 -7.43
CA ALA A 266 12.11 -5.63 -8.04
C ALA A 266 13.23 -5.85 -7.01
N PHE A 267 13.45 -4.89 -6.12
CA PHE A 267 14.42 -5.01 -5.03
C PHE A 267 14.00 -6.14 -4.07
N PHE A 268 12.73 -6.17 -3.65
CA PHE A 268 12.22 -7.19 -2.74
C PHE A 268 12.40 -8.60 -3.30
N ARG A 269 12.08 -8.81 -4.59
CA ARG A 269 12.33 -10.10 -5.26
C ARG A 269 13.80 -10.48 -5.25
N ALA A 270 14.71 -9.61 -5.70
CA ALA A 270 16.14 -9.90 -5.71
C ALA A 270 16.67 -10.24 -4.31
N ARG A 271 16.22 -9.50 -3.29
CA ARG A 271 16.58 -9.74 -1.90
C ARG A 271 16.05 -11.09 -1.40
N THR A 272 14.77 -11.37 -1.62
CA THR A 272 14.13 -12.61 -1.19
C THR A 272 14.77 -13.82 -1.89
N ASP A 273 15.03 -13.75 -3.19
CA ASP A 273 15.74 -14.79 -3.94
C ASP A 273 17.16 -15.02 -3.40
N CYS A 274 17.88 -13.94 -3.03
CA CYS A 274 19.22 -14.02 -2.46
C CYS A 274 19.23 -14.70 -1.07
N LEU A 275 18.24 -14.41 -0.22
CA LEU A 275 18.09 -15.03 1.09
C LEU A 275 17.67 -16.50 0.97
N GLU A 276 16.66 -16.81 0.15
CA GLU A 276 16.14 -18.18 -0.02
C GLU A 276 17.15 -19.12 -0.66
N SER A 277 17.96 -18.61 -1.60
CA SER A 277 19.05 -19.38 -2.22
C SER A 277 20.29 -19.51 -1.34
N GLY A 278 20.34 -18.86 -0.18
CA GLY A 278 21.50 -18.83 0.72
C GLY A 278 22.71 -18.07 0.16
N LYS A 279 22.51 -17.24 -0.88
CA LYS A 279 23.56 -16.38 -1.45
C LYS A 279 23.88 -15.18 -0.55
N CYS A 280 22.95 -14.79 0.32
CA CYS A 280 23.19 -13.80 1.36
C CYS A 280 22.36 -14.09 2.62
N SER A 281 22.64 -13.34 3.69
CA SER A 281 21.93 -13.43 4.96
C SER A 281 21.54 -12.05 5.52
N ASN A 282 20.46 -12.02 6.30
CA ASN A 282 20.00 -10.82 7.01
C ASN A 282 20.95 -10.37 8.14
N ILE A 283 21.97 -11.14 8.50
CA ILE A 283 23.01 -10.71 9.45
C ILE A 283 24.19 -10.01 8.77
N GLU A 284 24.28 -10.08 7.45
CA GLU A 284 25.31 -9.37 6.70
C GLU A 284 25.03 -7.88 6.71
N LEU A 285 25.98 -7.09 7.22
CA LEU A 285 25.77 -5.66 7.49
C LEU A 285 25.27 -4.86 6.27
N PRO A 286 25.77 -5.05 5.03
CA PRO A 286 25.24 -4.36 3.86
C PRO A 286 23.78 -4.71 3.57
N VAL A 287 23.43 -6.01 3.64
CA VAL A 287 22.07 -6.51 3.37
C VAL A 287 21.10 -6.04 4.47
N TYR A 288 21.50 -6.16 5.73
CA TYR A 288 20.73 -5.67 6.88
C TYR A 288 20.44 -4.17 6.75
N ASN A 289 21.47 -3.35 6.50
CA ASN A 289 21.30 -1.90 6.42
C ASN A 289 20.48 -1.48 5.20
N ALA A 290 20.66 -2.14 4.04
CA ALA A 290 19.83 -1.90 2.87
C ALA A 290 18.36 -2.25 3.15
N SER A 291 18.10 -3.39 3.78
CA SER A 291 16.76 -3.81 4.22
C SER A 291 16.14 -2.78 5.18
N ARG A 292 16.93 -2.26 6.13
CA ARG A 292 16.51 -1.22 7.07
C ARG A 292 16.11 0.07 6.38
N VAL A 293 16.82 0.48 5.33
CA VAL A 293 16.45 1.64 4.49
C VAL A 293 15.15 1.36 3.74
N LEU A 294 15.04 0.18 3.12
CA LEU A 294 13.89 -0.21 2.28
C LEU A 294 12.55 -0.24 3.02
N VAL A 295 12.53 -0.57 4.32
CA VAL A 295 11.29 -0.55 5.13
C VAL A 295 10.58 0.80 5.02
N LYS A 296 11.30 1.93 4.87
CA LYS A 296 10.68 3.26 4.74
C LYS A 296 9.78 3.43 3.51
N LEU A 297 10.00 2.64 2.45
CA LEU A 297 9.26 2.80 1.19
C LEU A 297 7.77 2.46 1.30
N ALA A 298 7.42 1.56 2.22
CA ALA A 298 6.04 1.15 2.50
C ALA A 298 5.41 1.89 3.70
N GLU A 299 6.09 2.90 4.24
CA GLU A 299 5.45 3.87 5.14
C GLU A 299 4.38 4.65 4.36
N HIS A 300 3.25 4.94 5.02
CA HIS A 300 2.05 5.47 4.36
C HIS A 300 2.17 6.90 3.79
N THR A 301 3.29 7.61 4.03
CA THR A 301 3.55 8.95 3.47
C THR A 301 4.54 8.91 2.31
N TRP A 302 4.02 9.11 1.10
CA TRP A 302 4.77 9.07 -0.16
C TRP A 302 5.22 10.47 -0.63
N GLY A 303 5.28 11.41 0.31
CA GLY A 303 5.80 12.76 0.19
C GLY A 303 4.75 13.79 0.56
N LEU A 304 5.05 15.06 0.29
CA LEU A 304 4.15 16.17 0.58
C LEU A 304 2.78 15.97 -0.09
N ASN A 305 1.73 16.23 0.69
CA ASN A 305 0.34 16.21 0.26
C ASN A 305 -0.04 17.53 -0.41
N SER A 306 -0.88 17.46 -1.45
CA SER A 306 -1.47 18.60 -2.18
C SER A 306 -0.48 19.65 -2.73
N VAL A 307 -0.83 20.25 -3.87
CA VAL A 307 -0.13 21.45 -4.37
C VAL A 307 -0.72 22.75 -3.84
N LYS A 308 -1.80 22.70 -3.05
CA LYS A 308 -2.56 23.89 -2.62
C LYS A 308 -2.92 24.83 -3.78
N ASP A 309 -3.20 24.25 -4.95
CA ASP A 309 -3.69 24.92 -6.14
C ASP A 309 -5.00 24.23 -6.55
N SER A 310 -6.09 24.98 -6.65
CA SER A 310 -7.41 24.46 -7.02
C SER A 310 -7.99 25.18 -8.24
N VAL A 311 -7.12 25.73 -9.11
CA VAL A 311 -7.53 26.59 -10.23
C VAL A 311 -6.86 26.20 -11.56
N ASN A 312 -5.58 25.85 -11.54
CA ASN A 312 -4.81 25.55 -12.75
C ASN A 312 -4.97 24.07 -13.12
N TRP A 313 -6.19 23.66 -13.50
CA TRP A 313 -6.57 22.26 -13.68
C TRP A 313 -6.29 21.68 -15.07
N THR A 314 -6.57 22.42 -16.14
CA THR A 314 -6.31 21.93 -17.51
C THR A 314 -4.82 21.73 -17.74
N ASN A 315 -4.45 20.79 -18.62
CA ASN A 315 -3.05 20.51 -18.92
C ASN A 315 -2.28 21.77 -19.38
N ASP A 316 -2.91 22.67 -20.13
CA ASP A 316 -2.28 23.93 -20.56
C ASP A 316 -1.97 24.88 -19.40
N LEU A 317 -2.89 25.01 -18.42
CA LEU A 317 -2.68 25.85 -17.25
C LEU A 317 -1.65 25.22 -16.31
N PHE A 318 -1.75 23.90 -16.14
CA PHE A 318 -0.82 23.13 -15.33
C PHE A 318 0.61 23.16 -15.89
N ALA A 319 0.78 22.97 -17.20
CA ALA A 319 2.08 23.04 -17.87
C ALA A 319 2.76 24.40 -17.61
N LYS A 320 2.02 25.51 -17.67
CA LYS A 320 2.55 26.84 -17.31
C LYS A 320 3.06 26.92 -15.88
N GLN A 321 2.42 26.24 -14.92
CA GLN A 321 2.90 26.21 -13.53
C GLN A 321 4.23 25.45 -13.40
N LEU A 322 4.38 24.35 -14.14
CA LEU A 322 5.63 23.59 -14.19
C LEU A 322 6.74 24.38 -14.91
N GLU A 323 6.44 25.00 -16.04
CA GLU A 323 7.38 25.85 -16.81
C GLU A 323 7.87 27.04 -15.98
N ASN A 324 6.97 27.68 -15.23
CA ASN A 324 7.29 28.79 -14.34
C ASN A 324 8.01 28.36 -13.05
N LYS A 325 8.17 27.04 -12.81
CA LYS A 325 8.72 26.47 -11.57
C LYS A 325 8.04 27.03 -10.33
N SER A 326 6.71 27.08 -10.36
CA SER A 326 5.90 27.59 -9.25
C SER A 326 6.28 26.86 -7.94
N PRO A 327 6.62 27.57 -6.85
CA PRO A 327 7.25 26.94 -5.67
C PRO A 327 6.47 25.79 -5.05
N ASN A 328 5.14 25.86 -5.04
CA ASN A 328 4.28 24.80 -4.53
C ASN A 328 4.38 23.50 -5.35
N PHE A 329 4.60 23.58 -6.67
CA PHE A 329 4.79 22.41 -7.54
C PHE A 329 6.21 21.84 -7.40
N GLU A 330 7.24 22.69 -7.34
CA GLU A 330 8.64 22.25 -7.14
C GLU A 330 8.82 21.55 -5.79
N ASN A 331 8.21 22.08 -4.73
CA ASN A 331 8.31 21.51 -3.38
C ASN A 331 7.74 20.08 -3.32
N VAL A 332 6.59 19.83 -3.95
CA VAL A 332 6.02 18.47 -3.96
C VAL A 332 6.84 17.52 -4.84
N ILE A 333 7.34 17.96 -6.01
CA ILE A 333 8.22 17.15 -6.86
C ILE A 333 9.50 16.75 -6.10
N SER A 334 10.09 17.70 -5.37
CA SER A 334 11.27 17.47 -4.53
C SER A 334 10.97 16.43 -3.45
N SER A 335 9.85 16.57 -2.74
CA SER A 335 9.45 15.63 -1.70
C SER A 335 9.13 14.22 -2.22
N TRP A 336 8.46 14.09 -3.37
CA TRP A 336 8.23 12.78 -3.99
C TRP A 336 9.54 12.16 -4.49
N SER A 337 10.46 12.98 -4.99
CA SER A 337 11.80 12.52 -5.38
C SER A 337 12.61 12.03 -4.18
N GLU A 338 12.48 12.67 -3.02
CA GLU A 338 13.11 12.22 -1.77
C GLU A 338 12.66 10.81 -1.39
N GLN A 339 11.35 10.51 -1.49
CA GLN A 339 10.83 9.18 -1.15
C GLN A 339 11.41 8.09 -2.06
N ARG A 340 11.63 8.38 -3.34
CA ARG A 340 12.32 7.45 -4.25
C ARG A 340 13.80 7.30 -3.94
N GLY A 341 14.44 8.34 -3.40
CA GLY A 341 15.86 8.31 -3.03
C GLY A 341 16.21 7.22 -2.00
N PHE A 342 15.23 6.67 -1.27
CA PHE A 342 15.43 5.50 -0.41
C PHE A 342 15.79 4.22 -1.19
N LEU A 343 15.36 4.09 -2.46
CA LEU A 343 15.79 2.98 -3.34
C LEU A 343 17.27 3.11 -3.71
N ASP A 344 17.69 4.32 -4.07
CA ASP A 344 19.08 4.63 -4.41
C ASP A 344 19.99 4.41 -3.20
N LEU A 345 19.57 4.93 -2.03
CA LEU A 345 20.27 4.76 -0.77
C LEU A 345 20.42 3.29 -0.37
N ALA A 346 19.37 2.48 -0.56
CA ALA A 346 19.45 1.04 -0.29
C ALA A 346 20.46 0.35 -1.20
N LEU A 347 20.48 0.70 -2.49
CA LEU A 347 21.44 0.16 -3.45
C LEU A 347 22.88 0.61 -3.15
N GLU A 348 23.09 1.87 -2.80
CA GLU A 348 24.38 2.40 -2.35
C GLU A 348 24.87 1.69 -1.07
N THR A 349 23.94 1.40 -0.16
CA THR A 349 24.23 0.69 1.10
C THR A 349 24.73 -0.74 0.88
N LEU A 350 24.27 -1.41 -0.18
CA LEU A 350 24.82 -2.71 -0.58
C LEU A 350 26.28 -2.63 -1.04
N GLY A 351 26.72 -1.47 -1.56
CA GLY A 351 28.08 -1.27 -2.05
C GLY A 351 28.46 -2.29 -3.13
N ASN A 352 29.51 -3.08 -2.85
CA ASN A 352 30.01 -4.13 -3.76
C ASN A 352 29.39 -5.52 -3.50
N HIS A 353 28.37 -5.62 -2.64
CA HIS A 353 27.72 -6.90 -2.37
C HIS A 353 27.01 -7.42 -3.65
N PRO A 354 27.09 -8.74 -3.98
CA PRO A 354 26.52 -9.30 -5.22
C PRO A 354 25.03 -8.99 -5.45
N LEU A 355 24.23 -8.93 -4.38
CA LEU A 355 22.82 -8.51 -4.43
C LEU A 355 22.61 -7.17 -5.16
N ALA A 356 23.57 -6.24 -5.10
CA ALA A 356 23.45 -4.97 -5.81
C ALA A 356 23.33 -5.18 -7.32
N GLU A 357 24.02 -6.18 -7.87
CA GLU A 357 23.95 -6.50 -9.29
C GLU A 357 22.64 -7.20 -9.66
N ASP A 358 22.18 -8.13 -8.83
CA ASP A 358 20.87 -8.76 -9.01
C ASP A 358 19.74 -7.71 -9.03
N VAL A 359 19.82 -6.70 -8.15
CA VAL A 359 18.86 -5.58 -8.12
C VAL A 359 18.96 -4.73 -9.40
N ARG A 360 20.18 -4.38 -9.85
CA ARG A 360 20.36 -3.61 -11.10
C ARG A 360 19.78 -4.35 -12.29
N GLN A 361 20.00 -5.66 -12.40
CA GLN A 361 19.42 -6.47 -13.47
C GLN A 361 17.89 -6.44 -13.43
N GLN A 362 17.28 -6.54 -12.24
CA GLN A 362 15.83 -6.41 -12.11
C GLN A 362 15.32 -5.01 -12.52
N TYR A 363 16.10 -3.95 -12.30
CA TYR A 363 15.74 -2.59 -12.73
C TYR A 363 15.87 -2.41 -14.25
N GLU A 364 16.87 -3.03 -14.88
CA GLU A 364 17.01 -3.01 -16.34
C GLU A 364 15.77 -3.61 -17.03
N ASP A 365 15.20 -4.66 -16.45
CA ASP A 365 13.99 -5.29 -16.98
C ASP A 365 12.75 -4.39 -16.96
N LEU A 366 12.75 -3.34 -16.11
CA LEU A 366 11.67 -2.34 -16.00
C LEU A 366 11.80 -1.22 -17.04
N VAL A 367 12.93 -1.13 -17.75
CA VAL A 367 13.14 -0.07 -18.74
C VAL A 367 12.25 -0.34 -19.96
N PRO A 368 11.38 0.61 -20.34
CA PRO A 368 10.54 0.45 -21.52
C PRO A 368 11.36 0.57 -22.80
N VAL A 369 11.21 -0.41 -23.69
CA VAL A 369 11.90 -0.49 -24.98
C VAL A 369 10.86 -0.63 -26.09
N LYS A 370 10.91 0.29 -27.07
CA LYS A 370 10.07 0.16 -28.27
C LYS A 370 10.42 -1.15 -29.00
N PRO A 371 9.43 -1.99 -29.35
CA PRO A 371 9.71 -3.25 -30.02
C PRO A 371 10.42 -3.07 -31.36
N ASP A 372 11.41 -3.91 -31.64
CA ASP A 372 12.00 -4.01 -32.98
C ASP A 372 11.07 -4.84 -33.87
N LEU A 373 10.34 -4.15 -34.76
CA LEU A 373 9.37 -4.76 -35.65
C LEU A 373 10.02 -5.62 -36.75
N SER A 374 11.34 -5.58 -36.94
CA SER A 374 12.03 -6.39 -37.96
C SER A 374 11.94 -7.90 -37.69
N TYR A 375 11.75 -8.30 -36.43
CA TYR A 375 11.55 -9.69 -36.00
C TYR A 375 10.13 -10.22 -36.22
N TYR A 376 9.19 -9.34 -36.56
CA TYR A 376 7.77 -9.66 -36.62
C TYR A 376 7.19 -9.57 -38.04
N GLU A 377 6.12 -10.31 -38.27
CA GLU A 377 5.23 -10.18 -39.41
C GLU A 377 3.89 -9.61 -38.97
N LYS A 378 3.38 -8.63 -39.72
CA LYS A 378 2.07 -8.02 -39.46
C LYS A 378 0.96 -8.95 -39.94
N LEU A 379 -0.01 -9.20 -39.08
CA LEU A 379 -1.17 -10.05 -39.37
C LEU A 379 -2.33 -9.24 -39.98
N SER A 380 -3.09 -9.87 -40.87
CA SER A 380 -4.32 -9.30 -41.46
C SER A 380 -5.59 -9.64 -40.68
N GLY A 381 -5.57 -10.74 -39.91
CA GLY A 381 -6.65 -11.17 -39.03
C GLY A 381 -6.35 -10.94 -37.56
N ARG A 382 -7.36 -11.14 -36.70
CA ARG A 382 -7.26 -11.02 -35.23
C ARG A 382 -7.18 -12.36 -34.50
N ASN A 383 -7.07 -13.47 -35.24
CA ASN A 383 -6.91 -14.80 -34.68
C ASN A 383 -5.48 -15.26 -34.87
N VAL A 384 -4.88 -15.80 -33.80
CA VAL A 384 -3.49 -16.25 -33.81
C VAL A 384 -3.41 -17.63 -33.15
N SER A 385 -2.78 -18.58 -33.83
CA SER A 385 -2.50 -19.91 -33.29
C SER A 385 -1.01 -20.03 -33.01
N CYS A 386 -0.67 -20.43 -31.79
CA CYS A 386 0.71 -20.68 -31.38
C CYS A 386 1.07 -22.17 -31.49
N VAL A 387 2.32 -22.46 -31.86
CA VAL A 387 2.90 -23.83 -31.77
C VAL A 387 2.88 -24.35 -30.34
N ALA A 388 2.95 -23.46 -29.34
CA ALA A 388 2.82 -23.79 -27.92
C ALA A 388 1.43 -24.33 -27.55
N GLY A 389 0.44 -24.33 -28.46
CA GLY A 389 -0.89 -24.89 -28.23
C GLY A 389 -1.90 -23.94 -27.59
N LEU A 390 -1.63 -22.63 -27.68
CA LEU A 390 -2.56 -21.56 -27.30
C LEU A 390 -3.15 -20.93 -28.56
N ASN A 391 -4.47 -20.77 -28.58
CA ASN A 391 -5.18 -20.07 -29.64
C ASN A 391 -5.80 -18.79 -29.10
N PHE A 392 -5.52 -17.68 -29.77
CA PHE A 392 -5.94 -16.33 -29.42
C PHE A 392 -6.96 -15.81 -30.43
N GLY A 393 -7.94 -15.08 -29.92
CA GLY A 393 -8.77 -14.16 -30.70
C GLY A 393 -8.77 -12.81 -30.01
N PHE A 394 -8.45 -11.75 -30.75
CA PHE A 394 -8.36 -10.39 -30.22
C PHE A 394 -9.55 -9.53 -30.68
N ASP A 395 -10.03 -8.66 -29.80
CA ASP A 395 -11.06 -7.69 -30.15
C ASP A 395 -10.47 -6.39 -30.75
N GLU A 396 -11.34 -5.46 -31.16
CA GLU A 396 -10.98 -4.19 -31.78
C GLU A 396 -10.24 -3.27 -30.81
N ASP A 397 -10.37 -3.49 -29.51
CA ASP A 397 -9.64 -2.76 -28.47
C ASP A 397 -8.28 -3.41 -28.11
N GLY A 398 -8.00 -4.60 -28.64
CA GLY A 398 -6.79 -5.38 -28.34
C GLY A 398 -6.92 -6.37 -27.18
N SER A 399 -8.07 -6.44 -26.51
CA SER A 399 -8.32 -7.45 -25.49
C SER A 399 -8.44 -8.85 -26.09
N ILE A 400 -8.13 -9.88 -25.30
CA ILE A 400 -8.28 -11.28 -25.67
C ILE A 400 -9.72 -11.70 -25.42
N ILE A 401 -10.45 -12.06 -26.48
CA ILE A 401 -11.83 -12.57 -26.45
C ILE A 401 -11.92 -14.07 -26.77
N GLN A 402 -10.80 -14.70 -27.07
CA GLN A 402 -10.66 -16.15 -27.10
C GLN A 402 -9.25 -16.51 -26.64
N LEU A 403 -9.14 -17.36 -25.62
CA LEU A 403 -7.89 -17.92 -25.15
C LEU A 403 -8.08 -19.40 -24.90
N GLN A 404 -7.90 -20.19 -25.95
CA GLN A 404 -8.14 -21.63 -25.91
C GLN A 404 -6.83 -22.41 -25.77
N GLN A 405 -6.80 -23.29 -24.76
CA GLN A 405 -5.70 -24.23 -24.52
C GLN A 405 -5.89 -25.54 -25.30
N LEU A 406 -4.83 -26.34 -25.43
CA LEU A 406 -4.89 -27.69 -26.01
C LEU A 406 -5.91 -28.61 -25.32
N SER A 407 -6.15 -28.42 -24.03
CA SER A 407 -7.16 -29.18 -23.27
C SER A 407 -8.59 -28.89 -23.70
N GLY A 408 -8.81 -27.86 -24.53
CA GLY A 408 -10.12 -27.39 -24.97
C GLY A 408 -10.69 -26.26 -24.11
N ASN A 409 -10.11 -26.00 -22.92
CA ASN A 409 -10.52 -24.90 -22.06
C ASN A 409 -10.35 -23.55 -22.78
N ASN A 410 -11.41 -22.74 -22.78
CA ASN A 410 -11.38 -21.37 -23.29
C ASN A 410 -11.72 -20.39 -22.18
N TRP A 411 -10.77 -19.52 -21.84
CA TRP A 411 -10.88 -18.61 -20.71
C TRP A 411 -11.52 -17.25 -21.05
N ALA A 412 -11.74 -16.95 -22.33
CA ALA A 412 -12.22 -15.63 -22.76
C ALA A 412 -13.44 -15.71 -23.70
N SER A 413 -14.19 -14.61 -23.76
CA SER A 413 -15.28 -14.33 -24.73
C SER A 413 -15.40 -12.81 -24.95
N PRO A 414 -16.16 -12.36 -25.96
CA PRO A 414 -16.50 -10.94 -26.11
C PRO A 414 -17.09 -10.27 -24.84
N THR A 415 -17.78 -11.04 -23.98
CA THR A 415 -18.33 -10.54 -22.71
C THR A 415 -17.47 -10.82 -21.48
N ASN A 416 -16.35 -11.54 -21.65
CA ASN A 416 -15.39 -11.89 -20.60
C ASN A 416 -13.98 -11.73 -21.18
N PRO A 417 -13.54 -10.49 -21.45
CA PRO A 417 -12.24 -10.22 -22.06
C PRO A 417 -11.10 -10.38 -21.06
N LEU A 418 -9.93 -10.79 -21.56
CA LEU A 418 -8.69 -10.82 -20.80
C LEU A 418 -7.69 -9.80 -21.35
N GLY A 419 -6.91 -9.19 -20.48
CA GLY A 419 -5.86 -8.25 -20.85
C GLY A 419 -6.38 -6.97 -21.52
N GLN A 420 -7.50 -6.42 -21.05
CA GLN A 420 -8.02 -5.14 -21.54
C GLN A 420 -7.31 -3.96 -20.86
N ILE A 421 -6.94 -2.93 -21.62
CA ILE A 421 -6.44 -1.67 -21.05
C ILE A 421 -7.63 -0.76 -20.76
N ILE A 422 -7.77 -0.36 -19.50
CA ILE A 422 -8.81 0.55 -19.03
C ILE A 422 -8.15 1.86 -18.64
N TYR A 423 -8.40 2.91 -19.40
CA TYR A 423 -8.09 4.29 -19.01
C TYR A 423 -9.37 4.96 -18.52
N LYS A 424 -9.42 5.38 -17.26
CA LYS A 424 -10.59 6.05 -16.68
C LYS A 424 -10.22 7.42 -16.15
N THR A 425 -10.98 8.44 -16.54
CA THR A 425 -10.92 9.78 -15.97
C THR A 425 -12.04 9.96 -14.95
N TYR A 426 -11.81 10.82 -13.97
CA TYR A 426 -12.76 11.14 -12.89
C TYR A 426 -12.96 12.66 -12.80
N ASN A 427 -14.10 13.07 -12.27
CA ASN A 427 -14.40 14.46 -11.98
C ASN A 427 -15.12 14.60 -10.62
N ASP A 428 -15.61 15.80 -10.30
CA ASP A 428 -16.23 16.08 -9.00
C ASP A 428 -17.44 15.18 -8.70
N THR A 429 -18.13 14.59 -9.70
CA THR A 429 -19.24 13.66 -9.40
C THR A 429 -18.75 12.37 -8.76
N ASP A 430 -17.61 11.84 -9.19
CA ASP A 430 -17.02 10.63 -8.58
C ASP A 430 -16.53 10.93 -7.16
N PHE A 431 -15.91 12.09 -6.96
CA PHE A 431 -15.40 12.49 -5.65
C PHE A 431 -16.54 12.78 -4.66
N ASN A 432 -17.64 13.40 -5.10
CA ASN A 432 -18.82 13.61 -4.26
C ASN A 432 -19.43 12.28 -3.81
N ASP A 433 -19.60 11.31 -4.73
CA ASP A 433 -20.11 9.97 -4.39
C ASP A 433 -19.18 9.25 -3.41
N PHE A 434 -17.86 9.35 -3.65
CA PHE A 434 -16.85 8.86 -2.73
C PHE A 434 -16.95 9.53 -1.34
N HIS A 435 -17.13 10.85 -1.30
CA HIS A 435 -17.21 11.61 -0.05
C HIS A 435 -18.45 11.27 0.77
N ASP A 436 -19.58 11.02 0.11
CA ASP A 436 -20.85 10.61 0.74
C ASP A 436 -20.73 9.22 1.40
N GLN A 437 -19.92 8.33 0.83
CA GLN A 437 -19.78 6.94 1.29
C GLN A 437 -18.59 6.69 2.20
N TYR A 438 -17.51 7.47 2.09
CA TYR A 438 -16.24 7.18 2.75
C TYR A 438 -15.87 8.16 3.85
N VAL A 439 -16.17 9.45 3.71
CA VAL A 439 -15.59 10.44 4.62
C VAL A 439 -16.30 10.42 5.98
N TYR A 440 -15.55 10.04 7.02
CA TYR A 440 -16.12 9.83 8.36
C TYR A 440 -16.58 11.12 9.04
N THR A 441 -15.85 12.23 8.86
CA THR A 441 -16.25 13.52 9.41
C THR A 441 -16.30 14.61 8.34
N ARG A 442 -17.43 15.34 8.29
CA ARG A 442 -17.68 16.41 7.30
C ARG A 442 -16.69 17.57 7.35
N PHE A 443 -15.93 17.73 8.44
CA PHE A 443 -14.89 18.74 8.55
C PHE A 443 -13.78 18.56 7.48
N TYR A 444 -13.50 17.32 7.09
CA TYR A 444 -12.42 17.00 6.15
C TYR A 444 -12.90 16.73 4.71
N TRP A 445 -14.20 16.95 4.41
CA TRP A 445 -14.74 16.82 3.05
C TRP A 445 -13.95 17.61 1.99
N LEU A 446 -13.41 18.77 2.38
CA LEU A 446 -12.68 19.67 1.48
C LEU A 446 -11.17 19.37 1.39
N GLN A 447 -10.66 18.36 2.11
CA GLN A 447 -9.23 18.09 2.24
C GLN A 447 -8.75 16.86 1.45
N ILE A 448 -9.67 16.14 0.80
CA ILE A 448 -9.35 14.89 0.10
C ILE A 448 -9.99 14.90 -1.29
N GLY A 449 -9.17 14.69 -2.33
CA GLY A 449 -9.62 14.59 -3.72
C GLY A 449 -9.31 15.84 -4.54
N LYS A 450 -9.85 15.90 -5.76
CA LYS A 450 -9.46 16.93 -6.75
C LYS A 450 -10.41 18.12 -6.77
N TRP A 451 -10.37 18.93 -5.71
CA TRP A 451 -11.32 20.03 -5.48
C TRP A 451 -11.36 21.09 -6.60
N ASN A 452 -12.57 21.55 -6.96
CA ASN A 452 -12.83 22.54 -8.01
C ASN A 452 -12.38 22.09 -9.41
N LEU A 453 -12.22 20.80 -9.67
CA LEU A 453 -11.77 20.30 -10.98
C LEU A 453 -12.80 20.65 -12.06
N THR A 454 -14.07 20.27 -11.90
CA THR A 454 -15.15 20.55 -12.86
C THR A 454 -15.44 22.05 -12.96
N ALA A 455 -15.31 22.80 -11.86
CA ALA A 455 -15.53 24.25 -11.87
C ALA A 455 -14.52 25.00 -12.77
N ASN A 456 -13.26 24.54 -12.81
CA ASN A 456 -12.20 25.12 -13.65
C ASN A 456 -11.95 24.34 -14.95
N CYS A 457 -12.56 23.18 -15.10
CA CYS A 457 -12.58 22.37 -16.31
C CYS A 457 -14.00 21.84 -16.57
N PRO A 458 -14.94 22.68 -17.04
CA PRO A 458 -16.33 22.26 -17.27
C PRO A 458 -16.47 21.17 -18.34
N THR A 459 -15.42 20.97 -19.15
CA THR A 459 -15.35 19.93 -20.20
C THR A 459 -14.63 18.66 -19.73
N CYS A 460 -14.23 18.59 -18.45
CA CYS A 460 -13.66 17.37 -17.87
C CYS A 460 -14.76 16.35 -17.53
N GLU A 461 -14.54 15.12 -17.95
CA GLU A 461 -15.53 14.04 -18.00
C GLU A 461 -15.08 12.88 -17.10
N SER A 462 -16.02 12.31 -16.34
CA SER A 462 -15.86 10.98 -15.77
C SER A 462 -16.20 9.96 -16.85
N LYS A 463 -15.20 9.21 -17.33
CA LYS A 463 -15.36 8.35 -18.51
C LYS A 463 -14.30 7.25 -18.57
N ILE A 464 -14.72 6.06 -19.02
CA ILE A 464 -13.80 5.02 -19.48
C ILE A 464 -13.51 5.25 -20.98
N TRP A 465 -12.24 5.39 -21.31
CA TRP A 465 -11.74 5.58 -22.67
C TRP A 465 -11.20 4.25 -23.19
N LYS A 466 -11.76 3.80 -24.32
CA LYS A 466 -11.35 2.53 -24.95
C LYS A 466 -10.08 2.71 -25.77
N THR A 467 -9.27 1.65 -25.83
CA THR A 467 -8.19 1.50 -26.80
C THR A 467 -8.73 1.04 -28.16
N LYS A 468 -7.88 1.16 -29.19
CA LYS A 468 -8.05 0.55 -30.50
C LYS A 468 -6.77 -0.20 -30.89
N LEU A 469 -6.93 -1.42 -31.41
CA LEU A 469 -5.87 -2.25 -31.97
C LEU A 469 -5.46 -1.67 -33.33
N MET A 470 -4.26 -1.11 -33.39
CA MET A 470 -3.71 -0.51 -34.61
C MET A 470 -3.06 -1.56 -35.49
N ASN A 471 -2.21 -2.38 -34.88
CA ASN A 471 -1.46 -3.42 -35.56
C ASN A 471 -1.34 -4.65 -34.65
N LEU A 472 -1.44 -5.83 -35.27
CA LEU A 472 -1.18 -7.12 -34.64
C LEU A 472 -0.03 -7.79 -35.38
N TYR A 473 0.91 -8.34 -34.62
CA TYR A 473 2.13 -8.90 -35.13
C TYR A 473 2.39 -10.28 -34.52
N GLN A 474 3.05 -11.16 -35.27
CA GLN A 474 3.56 -12.44 -34.77
C GLN A 474 5.04 -12.59 -35.16
N ALA A 475 5.85 -13.16 -34.27
CA ALA A 475 7.26 -13.41 -34.58
C ALA A 475 7.41 -14.38 -35.76
N LYS A 476 8.35 -14.08 -36.67
CA LYS A 476 8.59 -14.82 -37.93
C LYS A 476 8.89 -16.31 -37.76
N ALA A 477 9.32 -16.72 -36.57
CA ALA A 477 9.71 -18.10 -36.28
C ALA A 477 8.54 -19.02 -35.90
N GLY A 478 7.28 -18.55 -35.95
CA GLY A 478 6.12 -19.35 -35.55
C GLY A 478 6.05 -19.64 -34.04
N THR A 479 6.88 -18.96 -33.24
CA THR A 479 6.87 -19.03 -31.78
C THR A 479 5.61 -18.37 -31.22
N CYS A 480 5.23 -18.70 -29.98
CA CYS A 480 4.18 -17.94 -29.30
C CYS A 480 4.79 -16.64 -28.78
N ASP A 481 4.90 -15.68 -29.68
CA ASP A 481 5.36 -14.31 -29.42
C ASP A 481 4.55 -13.38 -30.31
N ILE A 482 3.57 -12.73 -29.69
CA ILE A 482 2.53 -11.93 -30.33
C ILE A 482 2.67 -10.51 -29.79
N LEU A 483 2.71 -9.54 -30.68
CA LEU A 483 2.84 -8.13 -30.31
C LEU A 483 1.63 -7.34 -30.82
N LEU A 484 1.00 -6.61 -29.91
CA LEU A 484 -0.09 -5.68 -30.19
C LEU A 484 0.44 -4.26 -30.09
N GLU A 485 0.08 -3.42 -31.06
CA GLU A 485 0.21 -1.97 -30.98
C GLU A 485 -1.19 -1.37 -30.82
N LEU A 486 -1.41 -0.67 -29.71
CA LEU A 486 -2.66 -0.02 -29.37
C LEU A 486 -2.47 1.49 -29.31
N SER A 487 -3.56 2.21 -29.58
CA SER A 487 -3.69 3.63 -29.26
C SER A 487 -5.07 3.89 -28.64
N MET A 488 -5.31 5.09 -28.12
CA MET A 488 -6.66 5.45 -27.66
C MET A 488 -7.62 5.57 -28.85
N LEU A 489 -8.84 5.05 -28.69
CA LEU A 489 -9.88 5.13 -29.73
C LEU A 489 -10.21 6.59 -30.03
N GLU A 490 -10.41 7.37 -28.98
CA GLU A 490 -10.65 8.81 -29.03
C GLU A 490 -9.36 9.57 -28.69
N GLU A 491 -8.89 10.40 -29.61
CA GLU A 491 -7.65 11.17 -29.45
C GLU A 491 -7.69 12.12 -28.24
N ARG A 492 -8.88 12.55 -27.82
CA ARG A 492 -9.10 13.40 -26.63
C ARG A 492 -8.51 12.79 -25.36
N ALA A 493 -8.49 11.46 -25.22
CA ALA A 493 -7.90 10.79 -24.06
C ALA A 493 -6.40 11.10 -23.92
N SER A 494 -5.67 11.17 -25.04
CA SER A 494 -4.23 11.42 -25.06
C SER A 494 -3.85 12.89 -25.26
N THR A 495 -4.70 13.71 -25.90
CA THR A 495 -4.39 15.12 -26.19
C THR A 495 -4.94 16.10 -25.16
N PHE A 496 -6.04 15.77 -24.48
CA PHE A 496 -6.65 16.62 -23.46
C PHE A 496 -6.39 16.10 -22.03
N TYR A 497 -6.41 14.78 -21.83
CA TYR A 497 -6.07 14.15 -20.56
C TYR A 497 -4.62 13.63 -20.58
N GLY A 498 -4.35 12.53 -19.89
CA GLY A 498 -3.01 11.98 -19.71
C GLY A 498 -2.85 10.55 -20.23
N ALA A 499 -3.73 10.06 -21.10
CA ALA A 499 -3.54 8.72 -21.65
C ALA A 499 -2.22 8.66 -22.47
N PRO A 500 -1.47 7.56 -22.42
CA PRO A 500 -0.32 7.38 -23.31
C PRO A 500 -0.75 7.41 -24.78
N THR A 501 0.16 7.81 -25.67
CA THR A 501 -0.12 7.90 -27.12
C THR A 501 0.02 6.56 -27.81
N THR A 502 0.89 5.68 -27.30
CA THR A 502 1.10 4.33 -27.82
C THR A 502 1.25 3.35 -26.67
N ILE A 503 0.57 2.22 -26.78
CA ILE A 503 0.69 1.09 -25.84
C ILE A 503 1.09 -0.15 -26.66
N TYR A 504 2.13 -0.85 -26.24
CA TYR A 504 2.47 -2.16 -26.75
C TYR A 504 2.14 -3.23 -25.71
N ILE A 505 1.49 -4.31 -26.15
CA ILE A 505 1.31 -5.50 -25.32
C ILE A 505 1.96 -6.66 -26.05
N ARG A 506 2.98 -7.25 -25.44
CA ARG A 506 3.63 -8.46 -25.95
C ARG A 506 3.13 -9.65 -25.15
N TYR A 507 2.56 -10.64 -25.80
CA TYR A 507 2.21 -11.92 -25.22
C TYR A 507 3.19 -12.98 -25.70
N TYR A 508 3.80 -13.71 -24.77
CA TYR A 508 4.73 -14.78 -25.13
C TYR A 508 4.58 -16.02 -24.26
N SER A 509 4.92 -17.17 -24.82
CA SER A 509 4.78 -18.45 -24.15
C SER A 509 5.70 -19.51 -24.74
N LEU A 510 6.36 -20.27 -23.87
CA LEU A 510 7.12 -21.47 -24.25
C LEU A 510 6.32 -22.76 -24.05
N LYS A 511 5.18 -22.72 -23.35
CA LYS A 511 4.38 -23.89 -22.93
C LYS A 511 2.90 -23.52 -22.82
N ASN A 512 1.99 -24.44 -23.14
CA ASN A 512 0.53 -24.21 -23.02
C ASN A 512 0.01 -23.91 -21.59
N SER A 513 0.84 -24.08 -20.56
CA SER A 513 0.51 -23.88 -19.15
C SER A 513 0.87 -22.49 -18.63
N ILE A 514 1.53 -21.65 -19.44
CA ILE A 514 1.97 -20.30 -19.03
C ILE A 514 1.77 -19.33 -20.20
N LEU A 515 1.19 -18.17 -19.93
CA LEU A 515 1.15 -17.01 -20.83
C LEU A 515 1.78 -15.82 -20.12
N GLU A 516 2.93 -15.37 -20.60
CA GLU A 516 3.59 -14.17 -20.09
C GLU A 516 3.17 -12.95 -20.91
N SER A 517 3.15 -11.78 -20.28
CA SER A 517 2.85 -10.54 -20.97
C SER A 517 3.64 -9.34 -20.45
N ASP A 518 4.19 -8.57 -21.39
CA ASP A 518 4.79 -7.26 -21.12
C ASP A 518 3.84 -6.17 -21.63
N VAL A 519 3.39 -5.29 -20.74
CA VAL A 519 2.62 -4.09 -21.08
C VAL A 519 3.55 -2.90 -21.01
N GLN A 520 3.69 -2.17 -22.11
CA GLN A 520 4.52 -0.99 -22.21
C GLN A 520 3.72 0.18 -22.76
N TRP A 521 3.88 1.37 -22.20
CA TRP A 521 3.30 2.57 -22.77
C TRP A 521 4.36 3.63 -23.04
N PHE A 522 4.05 4.51 -24.00
CA PHE A 522 4.94 5.56 -24.45
C PHE A 522 4.18 6.88 -24.60
N GLY A 523 4.89 7.99 -24.33
CA GLY A 523 4.39 9.33 -24.59
C GLY A 523 3.23 9.74 -23.68
N LYS A 524 3.18 9.24 -22.44
CA LYS A 524 2.24 9.74 -21.43
C LYS A 524 2.59 11.18 -21.06
N MET A 525 1.62 12.09 -21.19
CA MET A 525 1.79 13.48 -20.78
C MET A 525 1.58 13.65 -19.27
N PRO A 526 2.30 14.59 -18.61
CA PRO A 526 1.97 15.00 -17.25
C PRO A 526 0.53 15.52 -17.19
N THR A 527 -0.29 14.94 -16.32
CA THR A 527 -1.59 15.51 -16.01
C THR A 527 -1.91 15.37 -14.53
N ARG A 528 -2.45 16.44 -13.97
CA ARG A 528 -3.02 16.47 -12.61
C ARG A 528 -4.51 16.17 -12.60
N LEU A 529 -5.16 16.09 -13.76
CA LEU A 529 -6.55 15.64 -13.85
C LEU A 529 -6.66 14.22 -13.29
N ALA A 530 -7.80 13.90 -12.67
CA ALA A 530 -7.98 12.62 -12.02
C ALA A 530 -8.10 11.49 -13.06
N GLU A 531 -7.22 10.51 -12.96
CA GLU A 531 -7.12 9.42 -13.91
C GLU A 531 -6.63 8.12 -13.26
N SER A 532 -6.89 7.01 -13.95
CA SER A 532 -6.29 5.71 -13.68
C SER A 532 -6.05 4.93 -14.97
N ILE A 533 -5.01 4.08 -14.96
CA ILE A 533 -4.70 3.12 -16.03
C ILE A 533 -4.64 1.74 -15.38
N SER A 534 -5.45 0.80 -15.87
CA SER A 534 -5.50 -0.57 -15.36
C SER A 534 -5.40 -1.62 -16.47
N TYR A 535 -4.85 -2.78 -16.13
CA TYR A 535 -4.80 -3.96 -16.99
C TYR A 535 -5.76 -5.03 -16.44
N SER A 536 -6.85 -5.28 -17.16
CA SER A 536 -8.04 -5.98 -16.67
C SER A 536 -8.19 -7.40 -17.19
N PHE A 537 -8.60 -8.31 -16.31
CA PHE A 537 -8.83 -9.72 -16.60
C PHE A 537 -10.19 -10.15 -16.06
N GLN A 538 -11.13 -10.41 -16.97
CA GLN A 538 -12.44 -10.96 -16.66
C GLN A 538 -12.58 -12.35 -17.30
N PRO A 539 -12.11 -13.44 -16.66
CA PRO A 539 -12.19 -14.77 -17.23
C PRO A 539 -13.63 -15.29 -17.26
N LYS A 540 -13.89 -16.25 -18.15
CA LYS A 540 -15.11 -17.06 -18.07
C LYS A 540 -15.13 -17.81 -16.74
N LEU A 541 -16.09 -17.46 -15.90
CA LEU A 541 -16.30 -18.14 -14.62
C LEU A 541 -16.76 -19.58 -14.86
N GLN A 542 -16.19 -20.50 -14.08
CA GLN A 542 -16.50 -21.92 -14.10
C GLN A 542 -17.00 -22.35 -12.72
N PRO A 543 -17.99 -23.27 -12.65
CA PRO A 543 -18.48 -23.78 -11.38
C PRO A 543 -17.35 -24.38 -10.52
N GLY A 544 -17.42 -24.18 -9.20
CA GLY A 544 -16.50 -24.76 -8.22
C GLY A 544 -15.15 -24.06 -8.06
N LYS A 545 -14.86 -23.02 -8.86
CA LYS A 545 -13.65 -22.20 -8.72
C LYS A 545 -13.94 -20.95 -7.89
N GLU A 546 -12.98 -20.58 -7.06
CA GLU A 546 -13.07 -19.43 -6.15
C GLU A 546 -11.89 -18.47 -6.33
N TRP A 547 -12.16 -17.19 -6.13
CA TRP A 547 -11.15 -16.14 -6.13
C TRP A 547 -10.40 -16.12 -4.81
N ARG A 548 -9.08 -15.94 -4.88
CA ARG A 548 -8.24 -15.63 -3.72
C ARG A 548 -7.17 -14.61 -4.09
N VAL A 549 -6.95 -13.67 -3.19
CA VAL A 549 -5.96 -12.59 -3.34
C VAL A 549 -4.71 -12.95 -2.55
N GLY A 550 -3.56 -13.05 -3.22
CA GLY A 550 -2.27 -13.32 -2.59
C GLY A 550 -1.76 -12.11 -1.84
N LYS A 551 -1.56 -12.24 -0.53
CA LYS A 551 -1.04 -11.20 0.37
C LYS A 551 -0.08 -11.84 1.37
N LEU A 552 1.16 -11.35 1.45
CA LEU A 552 2.15 -11.74 2.46
C LEU A 552 2.33 -13.27 2.58
N GLY A 553 2.42 -13.96 1.44
CA GLY A 553 2.56 -15.42 1.37
C GLY A 553 1.29 -16.21 1.73
N GLN A 554 0.14 -15.53 1.90
CA GLN A 554 -1.16 -16.13 2.20
C GLN A 554 -2.17 -15.81 1.08
N PHE A 555 -3.28 -16.56 1.06
CA PHE A 555 -4.38 -16.34 0.12
C PHE A 555 -5.65 -15.97 0.88
N ILE A 556 -6.12 -14.74 0.69
CA ILE A 556 -7.31 -14.19 1.36
C ILE A 556 -8.54 -14.35 0.47
N ASP A 557 -9.68 -14.66 1.09
CA ASP A 557 -10.99 -14.60 0.45
C ASP A 557 -11.45 -13.13 0.34
N PRO A 558 -11.51 -12.56 -0.87
CA PRO A 558 -11.96 -11.18 -1.07
C PRO A 558 -13.44 -10.95 -0.80
N LEU A 559 -14.26 -12.00 -0.63
CA LEU A 559 -15.66 -11.87 -0.25
C LEU A 559 -15.86 -11.87 1.28
N ASN A 560 -14.83 -12.19 2.05
CA ASN A 560 -14.88 -12.23 3.51
C ASN A 560 -14.20 -11.01 4.16
N VAL A 561 -14.75 -9.83 3.92
CA VAL A 561 -14.25 -8.54 4.43
C VAL A 561 -15.27 -7.92 5.39
N VAL A 562 -14.80 -7.28 6.47
CA VAL A 562 -15.68 -6.49 7.37
C VAL A 562 -16.27 -5.30 6.63
N THR A 563 -17.49 -4.87 6.98
CA THR A 563 -18.04 -3.60 6.51
C THR A 563 -17.08 -2.45 6.82
N ASN A 564 -16.94 -1.49 5.90
CA ASN A 564 -15.94 -0.41 5.95
C ASN A 564 -14.47 -0.85 5.87
N GLY A 565 -14.21 -2.15 5.71
CA GLY A 565 -12.92 -2.65 5.25
C GLY A 565 -12.74 -2.48 3.74
N SER A 566 -11.54 -2.80 3.23
CA SER A 566 -11.27 -2.69 1.80
C SER A 566 -11.94 -3.80 0.99
N GLN A 567 -13.08 -3.47 0.39
CA GLN A 567 -13.93 -4.42 -0.35
C GLN A 567 -13.45 -4.72 -1.77
N ARG A 568 -12.80 -3.73 -2.39
CA ARG A 568 -12.45 -3.77 -3.81
C ARG A 568 -10.96 -3.67 -4.05
N LEU A 569 -10.24 -2.94 -3.20
CA LEU A 569 -8.84 -2.58 -3.43
C LEU A 569 -7.94 -3.44 -2.55
N HIS A 570 -7.01 -4.15 -3.17
CA HIS A 570 -6.08 -5.01 -2.45
C HIS A 570 -4.70 -4.83 -3.06
N ALA A 571 -3.65 -4.74 -2.24
CA ALA A 571 -2.29 -4.89 -2.75
C ALA A 571 -1.86 -6.35 -2.63
N ILE A 572 -1.33 -6.88 -3.73
CA ILE A 572 -0.82 -8.24 -3.81
C ILE A 572 0.69 -8.27 -3.69
N ASP A 573 1.21 -9.31 -3.06
CA ASP A 573 2.66 -9.58 -3.06
C ASP A 573 3.09 -10.26 -4.37
N LYS A 574 2.30 -11.21 -4.88
CA LYS A 574 2.64 -11.98 -6.09
C LYS A 574 1.50 -12.12 -7.09
N SER A 575 0.33 -12.60 -6.65
CA SER A 575 -0.70 -13.08 -7.59
C SER A 575 -2.11 -13.11 -7.02
N VAL A 576 -3.08 -13.24 -7.91
CA VAL A 576 -4.47 -13.61 -7.60
C VAL A 576 -4.78 -14.95 -8.28
N THR A 577 -5.46 -15.85 -7.57
CA THR A 577 -5.90 -17.14 -8.12
C THR A 577 -7.41 -17.20 -8.31
N TYR A 578 -7.83 -17.92 -9.35
CA TYR A 578 -9.20 -18.38 -9.55
C TYR A 578 -9.15 -19.89 -9.81
N LYS A 579 -9.27 -20.68 -8.74
CA LYS A 579 -9.00 -22.12 -8.74
C LYS A 579 -10.06 -22.90 -7.96
N ASP A 580 -10.24 -24.17 -8.29
CA ASP A 580 -11.06 -25.10 -7.50
C ASP A 580 -10.24 -25.70 -6.34
N MET A 581 -10.89 -26.55 -5.53
CA MET A 581 -10.25 -27.20 -4.37
C MET A 581 -9.09 -28.12 -4.74
N ASP A 582 -9.07 -28.66 -5.96
CA ASP A 582 -7.97 -29.50 -6.46
C ASP A 582 -6.82 -28.66 -7.05
N GLY A 583 -6.98 -27.34 -7.06
CA GLY A 583 -5.99 -26.39 -7.54
C GLY A 583 -6.03 -26.16 -9.06
N HIS A 584 -7.03 -26.68 -9.78
CA HIS A 584 -7.16 -26.43 -11.23
C HIS A 584 -7.78 -25.05 -11.48
N GLY A 585 -7.35 -24.37 -12.54
CA GLY A 585 -7.80 -23.02 -12.86
C GLY A 585 -6.70 -22.09 -13.34
N ILE A 586 -6.78 -20.82 -12.94
CA ILE A 586 -5.84 -19.78 -13.36
C ILE A 586 -5.22 -19.05 -12.17
N GLU A 587 -3.98 -18.61 -12.36
CA GLU A 587 -3.26 -17.72 -11.45
C GLU A 587 -2.69 -16.55 -12.24
N MET A 588 -3.05 -15.34 -11.86
CA MET A 588 -2.61 -14.11 -12.48
C MET A 588 -1.51 -13.50 -11.62
N VAL A 589 -0.28 -13.55 -12.12
CA VAL A 589 0.93 -13.05 -11.48
C VAL A 589 1.21 -11.64 -11.97
N SER A 590 1.57 -10.74 -11.04
CA SER A 590 2.04 -9.40 -11.36
C SER A 590 3.40 -9.18 -10.71
N MET A 591 4.42 -8.93 -11.54
CA MET A 591 5.76 -8.67 -11.03
C MET A 591 5.86 -7.22 -10.53
N ASP A 592 5.33 -6.28 -11.29
CA ASP A 592 5.69 -4.87 -11.12
C ASP A 592 4.54 -4.01 -10.56
N VAL A 593 3.31 -4.54 -10.55
CA VAL A 593 2.12 -3.84 -10.02
C VAL A 593 1.62 -4.54 -8.76
N ALA A 594 1.42 -3.78 -7.68
CA ALA A 594 0.86 -4.31 -6.44
C ALA A 594 -0.67 -4.15 -6.36
N LEU A 595 -1.21 -2.99 -6.71
CA LEU A 595 -2.62 -2.70 -6.50
C LEU A 595 -3.52 -3.44 -7.49
N THR A 596 -4.55 -4.07 -6.95
CA THR A 596 -5.60 -4.76 -7.68
C THR A 596 -6.97 -4.22 -7.27
N THR A 597 -7.85 -4.10 -8.26
CA THR A 597 -9.27 -3.83 -8.07
C THR A 597 -10.06 -5.08 -8.40
N ILE A 598 -10.89 -5.51 -7.46
CA ILE A 598 -11.90 -6.54 -7.65
C ILE A 598 -13.17 -5.87 -8.15
N HIS A 599 -13.74 -6.41 -9.22
CA HIS A 599 -14.84 -5.78 -9.91
C HIS A 599 -15.92 -6.80 -10.30
N GLN A 600 -17.17 -6.33 -10.36
CA GLN A 600 -18.35 -7.14 -10.70
C GLN A 600 -18.63 -7.10 -12.20
N THR A 601 -18.17 -6.06 -12.89
CA THR A 601 -18.13 -5.94 -14.35
C THR A 601 -16.86 -5.19 -14.74
N VAL A 602 -16.48 -5.18 -16.02
CA VAL A 602 -15.33 -4.36 -16.42
C VAL A 602 -15.61 -2.85 -16.33
N ASP A 603 -16.89 -2.46 -16.41
CA ASP A 603 -17.33 -1.06 -16.36
C ASP A 603 -17.33 -0.49 -14.93
N ASP A 604 -17.35 -1.33 -13.89
CA ASP A 604 -17.31 -0.91 -12.49
C ASP A 604 -15.89 -0.87 -11.89
N VAL A 605 -14.86 -1.04 -12.73
CA VAL A 605 -13.46 -0.83 -12.33
C VAL A 605 -13.27 0.60 -11.82
N SER A 606 -12.80 0.68 -10.57
CA SER A 606 -12.53 1.92 -9.88
C SER A 606 -11.33 1.77 -8.95
N VAL A 607 -10.61 2.88 -8.77
CA VAL A 607 -9.52 2.99 -7.79
C VAL A 607 -9.95 3.76 -6.55
N LEU A 608 -11.22 4.19 -6.48
CA LEU A 608 -11.82 4.70 -5.24
C LEU A 608 -12.24 3.51 -4.38
N PRO A 609 -12.11 3.57 -3.05
CA PRO A 609 -12.27 2.41 -2.16
C PRO A 609 -13.74 2.11 -1.86
N VAL A 610 -14.67 2.77 -2.56
CA VAL A 610 -16.12 2.67 -2.38
C VAL A 610 -16.77 1.87 -3.50
N PRO A 611 -17.95 1.26 -3.26
CA PRO A 611 -18.67 1.18 -1.99
C PRO A 611 -17.94 0.34 -0.93
N LEU A 612 -18.17 0.69 0.34
CA LEU A 612 -17.63 0.01 1.52
C LEU A 612 -18.53 -1.14 2.02
N ALA A 613 -19.66 -1.37 1.36
CA ALA A 613 -20.55 -2.47 1.62
C ALA A 613 -19.95 -3.79 1.09
N PRO A 614 -20.11 -4.91 1.82
CA PRO A 614 -19.63 -6.21 1.37
C PRO A 614 -20.09 -6.58 -0.05
N ILE A 615 -19.14 -6.94 -0.91
CA ILE A 615 -19.42 -7.49 -2.24
C ILE A 615 -19.79 -8.98 -2.14
N THR A 616 -20.62 -9.47 -3.06
CA THR A 616 -21.15 -10.84 -3.03
C THR A 616 -20.75 -11.70 -4.23
N ASN A 617 -20.17 -11.08 -5.26
CA ASN A 617 -19.70 -11.75 -6.46
C ASN A 617 -18.49 -11.00 -7.06
N ILE A 618 -17.75 -11.70 -7.91
CA ILE A 618 -16.55 -11.21 -8.59
C ILE A 618 -16.59 -11.74 -10.02
N SER A 619 -16.48 -10.86 -11.01
CA SER A 619 -16.34 -11.26 -12.42
C SER A 619 -14.90 -11.23 -12.90
N GLY A 620 -14.08 -10.34 -12.32
CA GLY A 620 -12.70 -10.19 -12.73
C GLY A 620 -11.87 -9.36 -11.75
N ILE A 621 -10.60 -9.22 -12.11
CA ILE A 621 -9.64 -8.37 -11.41
C ILE A 621 -8.91 -7.49 -12.40
N SER A 622 -8.63 -6.26 -11.98
CA SER A 622 -7.84 -5.29 -12.72
C SER A 622 -6.60 -4.90 -11.92
N PHE A 623 -5.43 -5.01 -12.53
CA PHE A 623 -4.17 -4.51 -11.96
C PHE A 623 -4.07 -3.02 -12.24
N ASN A 624 -4.11 -2.20 -11.20
CA ASN A 624 -4.00 -0.76 -11.35
C ASN A 624 -2.53 -0.35 -11.51
N MET A 625 -2.12 -0.16 -12.76
CA MET A 625 -0.76 0.24 -13.13
C MET A 625 -0.46 1.67 -12.72
N PHE A 626 -1.46 2.55 -12.69
CA PHE A 626 -1.30 3.92 -12.21
C PHE A 626 -2.65 4.54 -11.81
N ASN A 627 -2.66 5.40 -10.80
CA ASN A 627 -3.76 6.34 -10.55
C ASN A 627 -3.30 7.58 -9.76
N ASN A 628 -4.04 8.69 -9.82
CA ASN A 628 -3.73 9.88 -9.02
C ASN A 628 -4.96 10.45 -8.30
N VAL A 629 -5.96 9.61 -7.99
CA VAL A 629 -7.25 10.07 -7.44
C VAL A 629 -7.16 10.56 -6.00
N TRP A 630 -6.10 10.18 -5.29
CA TRP A 630 -5.89 10.49 -3.88
C TRP A 630 -4.66 11.36 -3.68
N ASP A 631 -4.80 12.46 -2.95
CA ASP A 631 -3.73 13.47 -2.79
C ASP A 631 -3.30 13.71 -1.33
N CYS A 632 -3.95 13.02 -0.38
CA CYS A 632 -3.51 12.97 1.01
C CYS A 632 -2.37 11.94 1.12
N ASN A 633 -1.14 12.45 1.14
CA ASN A 633 0.12 11.71 1.32
C ASN A 633 0.66 10.96 0.08
N TYR A 634 0.10 11.16 -1.12
CA TYR A 634 0.50 10.46 -2.35
C TYR A 634 0.70 11.41 -3.55
N ILE A 635 1.23 10.85 -4.64
CA ILE A 635 1.68 11.59 -5.81
C ILE A 635 0.46 12.12 -6.58
N PHE A 636 0.50 13.41 -6.93
CA PHE A 636 -0.68 14.09 -7.48
C PHE A 636 -0.75 14.10 -9.02
N TRP A 637 0.37 13.88 -9.71
CA TRP A 637 0.44 13.65 -11.17
C TRP A 637 1.63 12.78 -11.54
N ASN A 638 1.50 12.05 -12.65
CA ASN A 638 2.57 11.29 -13.26
C ASN A 638 2.46 11.42 -14.80
N PRO A 639 3.58 11.55 -15.54
CA PRO A 639 4.95 11.72 -15.05
C PRO A 639 5.20 13.07 -14.39
N TYR A 640 6.02 13.10 -13.34
CA TYR A 640 6.55 14.34 -12.76
C TYR A 640 8.05 14.54 -13.04
N LYS A 641 8.71 13.57 -13.69
CA LYS A 641 10.00 13.74 -14.38
C LYS A 641 9.86 13.33 -15.84
N SER A 642 10.55 14.03 -16.74
CA SER A 642 10.43 13.78 -18.20
C SER A 642 10.83 12.36 -18.62
N SER A 643 11.72 11.70 -17.89
CA SER A 643 12.14 10.31 -18.11
C SER A 643 11.02 9.28 -17.88
N GLU A 644 9.89 9.68 -17.30
CA GLU A 644 8.84 8.77 -16.79
C GLU A 644 7.61 8.71 -17.69
N ALA A 645 7.65 9.39 -18.84
CA ALA A 645 6.57 9.35 -19.84
C ALA A 645 6.34 7.96 -20.45
N ASN A 646 7.30 7.05 -20.25
CA ASN A 646 7.26 5.68 -20.74
C ASN A 646 7.40 4.73 -19.55
N GLN A 647 6.66 3.62 -19.52
CA GLN A 647 6.74 2.63 -18.44
C GLN A 647 6.49 1.21 -18.98
N LYS A 648 6.98 0.20 -18.26
CA LYS A 648 6.84 -1.23 -18.56
C LYS A 648 6.39 -1.99 -17.31
N PHE A 649 5.49 -2.95 -17.51
CA PHE A 649 4.96 -3.84 -16.47
C PHE A 649 4.91 -5.27 -16.98
N ARG A 650 5.29 -6.23 -16.14
CA ARG A 650 5.30 -7.66 -16.47
C ARG A 650 4.24 -8.42 -15.68
N PHE A 651 3.52 -9.28 -16.39
CA PHE A 651 2.49 -10.15 -15.84
C PHE A 651 2.65 -11.57 -16.40
N ALA A 652 2.02 -12.54 -15.74
CA ALA A 652 1.84 -13.87 -16.29
C ALA A 652 0.49 -14.46 -15.88
N VAL A 653 -0.07 -15.31 -16.72
CA VAL A 653 -1.21 -16.17 -16.41
C VAL A 653 -0.73 -17.62 -16.42
N LEU A 654 -0.80 -18.28 -15.29
CA LEU A 654 -0.49 -19.70 -15.14
C LEU A 654 -1.79 -20.49 -15.21
N PHE A 655 -1.78 -21.59 -15.95
CA PHE A 655 -2.90 -22.51 -16.09
C PHE A 655 -2.54 -23.85 -15.44
N SER A 656 -3.43 -24.34 -14.59
CA SER A 656 -3.29 -25.59 -13.83
C SER A 656 -4.43 -26.55 -14.12
#